data_AF-A0AA97M511-F1
#
_entry.id   AF-A0AA97M511-F1
#
_cell.length_a   1.000
_cell.length_b   1.000
_cell.length_c   1.000
_cell.angle_alpha   90.00
_cell.angle_beta   90.00
_cell.angle_gamma   90.00
#
_symmetry.space_group_name_H-M   'P 1'
#
loop_
_entity.id
_entity.type
_entity.pdbx_description
1 polymer ?
#
loop_
_entity_poly.entity_id
_entity_poly.type
_entity_poly.pdbx_seq_one_letter_code
_entity_poly.pdbx_strand_id
1 'polypeptide(L)'
;MTPPPRIALTGIGVRLPGGVHGPDRLWDALVTGRDLTGPIPPARWERMLPQLSSDQVPERPWVAGVIDDVDAFDHGFFGVPAHEAARMDPQQRLALEVAVEALADAGIPLTSLAGTATGVWAGVAAPDQAALALRSGAPVRMADLSGLTFSMLANRVSYHLDLRGPSITVDTACSAAGTALHLARRALQSGEVDTAIVIGVNLLRHPGITAGFADAGVLAPDGTCRPFDARGQGYVRGEAALALVLRRTDTATRSRDRVYALVSGSAVNTDGRSPAGLYAPRAAAQRDLLRAAYADADLAPASVDYILAHGTGTAAGDAAEGRALAQVAATARADRLPVGSVKSVFGHAEGASALVGTAAAALAVHHGVLPPVPNHTRLRPSLARLPLRVPTRPEPWPQTSRPRTAGVSAFGLGGSNVHIVLEQAPGTPPAEETAASPAHRLLAVSAPSEVRLRGTAAAWAPVVADADLGATASTAQHRRAHEKVRAAVVATTPGQAAEALRALAEGRTHPALVGPHTAPEKPGRLVWMFAGHGSQHADMAATCYAALPVFRQALEEARAALAAHLGRQPWRPGEPITGFETAQHAIWLTQTAQTATWRHWGYAPDAVIGHSLGEVAAAHAAGALTLDDAARVVAARSALLAETEPLGGLLVTDLTREQAEEAITVHRHAGTLVVAARNAPDATVVSGPTRPLEELREALDAQGVFARRVAHDVPAHSPAVQPLLPRLTQALHGLAPRGGTAVFHSTAECRPLDGTRLDAAYWARQLRSPVRLTDTLPLAAGTDAVVVELGGRTVLAGPARAALTRPPAGPAARTTSDRAVTVIAAGDDRRDDHAALLDQLAALHTNGHTPTRWPEPIQPPVGLPVCWNHGRTAVATETDVPTLADALTTSDAGGVTRAVVSLLADTLGTPAEDVDPEASLVDLGLTSVAVIGLRDALRAAHPALARLPVRTLLADTTTAAGLAQALTALTTPACARGERSSR
;
A
#
# COMPACT_ATOMS: atom_id res chain seq x y z
N MET A 1 -32.74 6.43 -23.73
CA MET A 1 -32.17 5.83 -22.50
C MET A 1 -30.73 5.46 -22.80
N THR A 2 -29.79 5.86 -21.96
CA THR A 2 -28.40 5.40 -22.03
C THR A 2 -28.37 3.89 -21.76
N PRO A 3 -27.63 3.07 -22.53
CA PRO A 3 -27.51 1.65 -22.21
C PRO A 3 -26.95 1.45 -20.80
N PRO A 4 -27.35 0.39 -20.07
CA PRO A 4 -26.84 0.12 -18.74
C PRO A 4 -25.31 -0.05 -18.80
N PRO A 5 -24.58 0.39 -17.75
CA PRO A 5 -23.12 0.30 -17.75
C PRO A 5 -22.68 -1.17 -17.82
N ARG A 6 -21.66 -1.44 -18.64
CA ARG A 6 -21.00 -2.76 -18.66
C ARG A 6 -20.19 -2.92 -17.37
N ILE A 7 -20.04 -4.15 -16.90
CA ILE A 7 -19.37 -4.46 -15.64
C ILE A 7 -18.00 -5.06 -15.93
N ALA A 8 -16.95 -4.51 -15.31
CA ALA A 8 -15.58 -4.96 -15.42
C ALA A 8 -15.20 -5.80 -14.20
N LEU A 9 -14.53 -6.94 -14.42
CA LEU A 9 -13.83 -7.70 -13.40
C LEU A 9 -12.39 -7.20 -13.32
N THR A 10 -12.05 -6.53 -12.22
CA THR A 10 -10.78 -5.80 -12.06
C THR A 10 -9.79 -6.43 -11.10
N GLY A 11 -10.26 -7.26 -10.15
CA GLY A 11 -9.41 -7.90 -9.15
C GLY A 11 -9.81 -9.33 -8.84
N ILE A 12 -8.81 -10.17 -8.56
CA ILE A 12 -8.97 -11.59 -8.21
C ILE A 12 -8.14 -11.90 -6.97
N GLY A 13 -8.79 -12.38 -5.91
CA GLY A 13 -8.16 -13.01 -4.74
C GLY A 13 -8.55 -14.48 -4.71
N VAL A 14 -7.59 -15.38 -4.47
CA VAL A 14 -7.85 -16.83 -4.55
C VAL A 14 -6.91 -17.63 -3.63
N ARG A 15 -7.49 -18.66 -3.02
CA ARG A 15 -6.84 -19.77 -2.32
C ARG A 15 -7.46 -21.08 -2.81
N LEU A 16 -6.64 -21.92 -3.41
CA LEU A 16 -7.02 -23.20 -3.97
C LEU A 16 -6.00 -24.30 -3.61
N PRO A 17 -6.34 -25.58 -3.78
CA PRO A 17 -5.42 -26.70 -3.55
C PRO A 17 -4.12 -26.57 -4.35
N GLY A 18 -3.04 -27.13 -3.81
CA GLY A 18 -1.71 -27.10 -4.44
C GLY A 18 -0.97 -25.77 -4.26
N GLY A 19 -1.27 -25.00 -3.21
CA GLY A 19 -0.62 -23.71 -2.91
C GLY A 19 -0.96 -22.61 -3.92
N VAL A 20 -2.12 -22.69 -4.58
CA VAL A 20 -2.53 -21.74 -5.61
C VAL A 20 -3.10 -20.48 -4.97
N HIS A 21 -2.24 -19.48 -4.84
CA HIS A 21 -2.53 -18.19 -4.22
C HIS A 21 -2.39 -17.06 -5.25
N GLY A 22 -3.46 -16.29 -5.48
CA GLY A 22 -3.49 -15.19 -6.45
C GLY A 22 -3.71 -15.59 -7.92
N PRO A 23 -3.98 -14.62 -8.81
CA PRO A 23 -4.35 -14.85 -10.20
C PRO A 23 -3.24 -15.51 -11.04
N ASP A 24 -1.98 -15.15 -10.84
CA ASP A 24 -0.86 -15.69 -11.62
C ASP A 24 -0.67 -17.19 -11.36
N ARG A 25 -0.70 -17.61 -10.09
CA ARG A 25 -0.61 -19.03 -9.73
C ARG A 25 -1.83 -19.82 -10.17
N LEU A 26 -3.01 -19.20 -10.17
CA LEU A 26 -4.22 -19.81 -10.74
C LEU A 26 -4.04 -20.02 -12.25
N TRP A 27 -3.51 -19.02 -12.96
CA TRP A 27 -3.23 -19.15 -14.39
C TRP A 27 -2.23 -20.26 -14.69
N ASP A 28 -1.11 -20.32 -13.96
CA ASP A 28 -0.11 -21.39 -14.08
C ASP A 28 -0.72 -22.78 -13.90
N ALA A 29 -1.57 -22.94 -12.86
CA ALA A 29 -2.25 -24.19 -12.58
C ALA A 29 -3.21 -24.59 -13.72
N LEU A 30 -3.97 -23.64 -14.26
CA LEU A 30 -4.92 -23.86 -15.36
C LEU A 30 -4.21 -24.27 -16.65
N VAL A 31 -3.12 -23.58 -17.03
CA VAL A 31 -2.39 -23.87 -18.28
C VAL A 31 -1.58 -25.15 -18.16
N THR A 32 -0.97 -25.41 -17.01
CA THR A 32 -0.27 -26.70 -16.80
C THR A 32 -1.25 -27.87 -16.80
N GLY A 33 -2.49 -27.65 -16.34
CA GLY A 33 -3.56 -28.63 -16.42
C GLY A 33 -3.29 -29.89 -15.60
N ARG A 34 -2.70 -29.76 -14.41
CA ARG A 34 -2.46 -30.89 -13.50
C ARG A 34 -3.65 -31.11 -12.58
N ASP A 35 -3.91 -32.36 -12.22
CA ASP A 35 -4.84 -32.71 -11.15
C ASP A 35 -4.17 -32.40 -9.79
N LEU A 36 -4.77 -31.49 -9.02
CA LEU A 36 -4.30 -31.06 -7.70
C LEU A 36 -5.15 -31.67 -6.58
N THR A 37 -5.95 -32.69 -6.88
CA THR A 37 -6.64 -33.50 -5.87
C THR A 37 -5.76 -34.64 -5.39
N GLY A 38 -5.96 -35.07 -4.13
CA GLY A 38 -5.20 -36.16 -3.54
C GLY A 38 -5.88 -36.69 -2.27
N PRO A 39 -5.34 -37.75 -1.65
CA PRO A 39 -5.85 -38.23 -0.36
C PRO A 39 -5.89 -37.09 0.66
N ILE A 40 -6.95 -37.02 1.47
CA ILE A 40 -7.02 -36.07 2.58
C ILE A 40 -5.77 -36.25 3.47
N PRO A 41 -5.06 -35.18 3.85
CA PRO A 41 -3.84 -35.27 4.64
C PRO A 41 -4.03 -36.11 5.91
N PRO A 42 -3.08 -36.99 6.28
CA PRO A 42 -3.25 -37.95 7.37
C PRO A 42 -3.74 -37.33 8.68
N ALA A 43 -3.14 -36.22 9.11
CA ALA A 43 -3.56 -35.54 10.33
C ALA A 43 -5.00 -34.99 10.27
N ARG A 44 -5.47 -34.54 9.09
CA ARG A 44 -6.88 -34.10 8.92
C ARG A 44 -7.81 -35.31 8.90
N TRP A 45 -7.40 -36.39 8.23
CA TRP A 45 -8.14 -37.64 8.18
C TRP A 45 -8.34 -38.27 9.57
N GLU A 46 -7.28 -38.35 10.38
CA GLU A 46 -7.32 -38.86 11.75
C GLU A 46 -8.30 -38.09 12.65
N ARG A 47 -8.43 -36.77 12.47
CA ARG A 47 -9.43 -35.95 13.20
C ARG A 47 -10.87 -36.16 12.72
N MET A 48 -11.04 -36.57 11.48
CA MET A 48 -12.36 -36.82 10.88
C MET A 48 -12.92 -38.20 11.29
N LEU A 49 -12.06 -39.22 11.40
CA LEU A 49 -12.47 -40.60 11.68
C LEU A 49 -13.43 -40.78 12.88
N PRO A 50 -13.18 -40.18 14.07
CA PRO A 50 -14.04 -40.38 15.24
C PRO A 50 -15.46 -39.78 15.09
N GLN A 51 -15.68 -38.99 14.04
CA GLN A 51 -16.95 -38.32 13.79
C GLN A 51 -17.84 -39.07 12.80
N LEU A 52 -17.33 -40.13 12.18
CA LEU A 52 -18.07 -40.99 11.27
C LEU A 52 -18.72 -42.15 12.03
N SER A 53 -19.89 -42.57 11.56
CA SER A 53 -20.47 -43.85 11.96
C SER A 53 -19.64 -45.00 11.40
N SER A 54 -19.61 -46.14 12.10
CA SER A 54 -18.77 -47.29 11.72
C SER A 54 -19.06 -47.85 10.33
N ASP A 55 -20.30 -47.73 9.85
CA ASP A 55 -20.76 -48.11 8.51
C ASP A 55 -20.42 -47.09 7.42
N GLN A 56 -19.97 -45.89 7.80
CA GLN A 56 -19.59 -44.80 6.89
C GLN A 56 -18.07 -44.61 6.77
N VAL A 57 -17.27 -45.42 7.46
CA VAL A 57 -15.81 -45.37 7.37
C VAL A 57 -15.36 -46.06 6.08
N PRO A 58 -14.71 -45.34 5.13
CA PRO A 58 -14.23 -45.94 3.89
C PRO A 58 -13.00 -46.82 4.14
N GLU A 59 -12.74 -47.78 3.26
CA GLU A 59 -11.54 -48.64 3.31
C GLU A 59 -10.22 -47.87 3.13
N ARG A 60 -10.28 -46.71 2.47
CA ARG A 60 -9.15 -45.81 2.21
C ARG A 60 -9.56 -44.38 2.50
N PRO A 61 -8.61 -43.50 2.89
CA PRO A 61 -8.90 -42.08 3.02
C PRO A 61 -9.53 -41.52 1.74
N TRP A 62 -10.52 -40.65 1.89
CA TRP A 62 -11.14 -39.98 0.73
C TRP A 62 -10.12 -39.12 -0.01
N VAL A 63 -10.34 -38.97 -1.31
CA VAL A 63 -9.62 -38.03 -2.17
C VAL A 63 -10.38 -36.71 -2.22
N ALA A 64 -9.67 -35.59 -2.08
CA ALA A 64 -10.21 -34.24 -2.14
C ALA A 64 -9.14 -33.25 -2.64
N GLY A 65 -9.59 -32.10 -3.17
CA GLY A 65 -8.73 -30.93 -3.28
C GLY A 65 -8.76 -30.17 -1.96
N VAL A 66 -7.65 -30.11 -1.23
CA VAL A 66 -7.59 -29.46 0.09
C VAL A 66 -6.65 -28.25 0.07
N ILE A 67 -7.00 -27.22 0.84
CA ILE A 67 -6.10 -26.11 1.18
C ILE A 67 -5.28 -26.54 2.39
N ASP A 68 -3.95 -26.35 2.30
CA ASP A 68 -2.99 -26.88 3.28
C ASP A 68 -3.23 -26.35 4.69
N ASP A 69 -3.15 -25.02 4.86
CA ASP A 69 -3.37 -24.34 6.13
C ASP A 69 -4.60 -23.44 6.10
N VAL A 70 -5.71 -23.98 6.60
CA VAL A 70 -6.99 -23.25 6.74
C VAL A 70 -7.15 -22.67 8.14
N ASP A 71 -6.26 -22.99 9.09
CA ASP A 71 -6.36 -22.53 10.48
C ASP A 71 -5.52 -21.27 10.72
N ALA A 72 -4.55 -20.96 9.85
CA ALA A 72 -3.83 -19.69 9.82
C ALA A 72 -4.74 -18.48 9.55
N PHE A 73 -4.49 -17.37 10.26
CA PHE A 73 -5.17 -16.09 10.04
C PHE A 73 -4.41 -14.93 10.70
N ASP A 74 -4.24 -13.84 9.95
CA ASP A 74 -3.61 -12.62 10.47
C ASP A 74 -4.64 -11.76 11.23
N HIS A 75 -5.07 -12.24 12.40
CA HIS A 75 -6.11 -11.57 13.18
C HIS A 75 -5.73 -10.14 13.58
N GLY A 76 -4.44 -9.87 13.82
CA GLY A 76 -3.93 -8.54 14.14
C GLY A 76 -4.11 -7.54 13.01
N PHE A 77 -3.96 -7.96 11.74
CA PHE A 77 -4.27 -7.09 10.59
C PHE A 77 -5.74 -6.66 10.60
N PHE A 78 -6.64 -7.58 10.93
CA PHE A 78 -8.08 -7.33 10.92
C PHE A 78 -8.61 -6.67 12.19
N GLY A 79 -7.75 -6.39 13.18
CA GLY A 79 -8.17 -5.90 14.50
C GLY A 79 -9.08 -6.90 15.23
N VAL A 80 -8.92 -8.19 14.95
CA VAL A 80 -9.71 -9.26 15.58
C VAL A 80 -8.95 -9.81 16.79
N PRO A 81 -9.56 -9.86 17.98
CA PRO A 81 -8.95 -10.47 19.16
C PRO A 81 -8.57 -11.94 18.91
N ALA A 82 -7.44 -12.39 19.47
CA ALA A 82 -6.97 -13.77 19.25
C ALA A 82 -8.01 -14.84 19.67
N HIS A 83 -8.69 -14.61 20.80
CA HIS A 83 -9.72 -15.52 21.31
C HIS A 83 -11.00 -15.55 20.46
N GLU A 84 -11.32 -14.46 19.75
CA GLU A 84 -12.42 -14.42 18.78
C GLU A 84 -12.00 -15.13 17.48
N ALA A 85 -10.80 -14.83 16.98
CA ALA A 85 -10.24 -15.46 15.78
C ALA A 85 -10.19 -16.99 15.91
N ALA A 86 -9.86 -17.51 17.10
CA ALA A 86 -9.86 -18.95 17.40
C ALA A 86 -11.25 -19.62 17.24
N ARG A 87 -12.34 -18.85 17.39
CA ARG A 87 -13.73 -19.31 17.31
C ARG A 87 -14.36 -19.03 15.94
N MET A 88 -13.72 -18.22 15.11
CA MET A 88 -14.19 -17.92 13.76
C MET A 88 -14.08 -19.16 12.87
N ASP A 89 -15.16 -19.43 12.13
CA ASP A 89 -15.14 -20.34 11.01
C ASP A 89 -14.00 -19.93 10.07
N PRO A 90 -13.07 -20.86 9.74
CA PRO A 90 -12.00 -20.54 8.81
C PRO A 90 -12.49 -20.07 7.43
N GLN A 91 -13.74 -20.35 7.05
CA GLN A 91 -14.37 -19.71 5.90
C GLN A 91 -14.46 -18.18 6.03
N GLN A 92 -14.79 -17.65 7.21
CA GLN A 92 -14.82 -16.21 7.48
C GLN A 92 -13.42 -15.58 7.45
N ARG A 93 -12.42 -16.31 7.98
CA ARG A 93 -11.02 -15.87 8.01
C ARG A 93 -10.44 -15.77 6.61
N LEU A 94 -10.63 -16.82 5.81
CA LEU A 94 -10.20 -16.83 4.41
C LEU A 94 -10.96 -15.78 3.58
N ALA A 95 -12.27 -15.59 3.80
CA ALA A 95 -13.06 -14.56 3.11
C ALA A 95 -12.49 -13.15 3.31
N LEU A 96 -12.05 -12.82 4.52
CA LEU A 96 -11.40 -11.54 4.84
C LEU A 96 -10.08 -11.37 4.07
N GLU A 97 -9.21 -12.38 4.10
CA GLU A 97 -7.91 -12.31 3.41
C GLU A 97 -8.06 -12.22 1.89
N VAL A 98 -8.87 -13.09 1.28
CA VAL A 98 -9.03 -13.08 -0.19
C VAL A 98 -9.73 -11.82 -0.69
N ALA A 99 -10.60 -11.20 0.12
CA ALA A 99 -11.19 -9.90 -0.23
C ALA A 99 -10.13 -8.79 -0.28
N VAL A 100 -9.24 -8.73 0.71
CA VAL A 100 -8.11 -7.78 0.73
C VAL A 100 -7.16 -8.02 -0.45
N GLU A 101 -6.88 -9.28 -0.76
CA GLU A 101 -6.04 -9.65 -1.91
C GLU A 101 -6.66 -9.26 -3.25
N ALA A 102 -7.97 -9.46 -3.40
CA ALA A 102 -8.68 -9.08 -4.62
C ALA A 102 -8.66 -7.55 -4.81
N LEU A 103 -8.77 -6.78 -3.72
CA LEU A 103 -8.63 -5.31 -3.76
C LEU A 103 -7.20 -4.87 -4.07
N ALA A 104 -6.20 -5.53 -3.48
CA ALA A 104 -4.79 -5.27 -3.78
C ALA A 104 -4.43 -5.59 -5.23
N ASP A 105 -4.99 -6.67 -5.78
CA ASP A 105 -4.88 -7.06 -7.18
C ASP A 105 -5.55 -6.03 -8.10
N ALA A 106 -6.76 -5.55 -7.74
CA ALA A 106 -7.43 -4.46 -8.44
C ALA A 106 -6.70 -3.11 -8.35
N GLY A 107 -5.69 -2.99 -7.48
CA GLY A 107 -4.98 -1.74 -7.23
C GLY A 107 -5.81 -0.70 -6.45
N ILE A 108 -6.75 -1.15 -5.63
CA ILE A 108 -7.62 -0.28 -4.84
C ILE A 108 -7.07 -0.21 -3.40
N PRO A 109 -6.60 0.96 -2.94
CA PRO A 109 -6.22 1.13 -1.53
C PRO A 109 -7.42 0.87 -0.61
N LEU A 110 -7.23 0.06 0.44
CA LEU A 110 -8.32 -0.35 1.33
C LEU A 110 -9.05 0.86 1.95
N THR A 111 -8.28 1.86 2.39
CA THR A 111 -8.80 3.10 3.00
C THR A 111 -9.60 3.97 2.04
N SER A 112 -9.46 3.79 0.72
CA SER A 112 -10.21 4.57 -0.27
C SER A 112 -11.68 4.16 -0.38
N LEU A 113 -12.05 2.98 0.15
CA LEU A 113 -13.43 2.47 0.12
C LEU A 113 -14.21 2.77 1.41
N ALA A 114 -13.55 3.21 2.47
CA ALA A 114 -14.19 3.53 3.73
C ALA A 114 -15.28 4.59 3.55
N GLY A 115 -16.46 4.34 4.11
CA GLY A 115 -17.64 5.19 4.00
C GLY A 115 -18.36 5.15 2.65
N THR A 116 -17.84 4.44 1.64
CA THR A 116 -18.45 4.37 0.30
C THR A 116 -19.60 3.35 0.24
N ALA A 117 -20.48 3.48 -0.76
CA ALA A 117 -21.55 2.52 -1.03
C ALA A 117 -21.06 1.22 -1.72
N THR A 118 -19.84 0.77 -1.44
CA THR A 118 -19.34 -0.52 -1.94
C THR A 118 -20.13 -1.67 -1.31
N GLY A 119 -20.58 -2.64 -2.11
CA GLY A 119 -21.33 -3.80 -1.63
C GLY A 119 -20.52 -5.10 -1.56
N VAL A 120 -20.96 -6.04 -0.73
CA VAL A 120 -20.36 -7.37 -0.55
C VAL A 120 -21.42 -8.46 -0.70
N TRP A 121 -21.16 -9.43 -1.57
CA TRP A 121 -22.01 -10.61 -1.75
C TRP A 121 -21.19 -11.88 -1.57
N ALA A 122 -21.57 -12.74 -0.63
CA ALA A 122 -20.89 -14.01 -0.36
C ALA A 122 -21.74 -15.21 -0.76
N GLY A 123 -21.13 -16.23 -1.36
CA GLY A 123 -21.74 -17.53 -1.63
C GLY A 123 -21.10 -18.63 -0.78
N VAL A 124 -21.95 -19.46 -0.16
CA VAL A 124 -21.54 -20.58 0.70
C VAL A 124 -22.59 -21.70 0.61
N ALA A 125 -22.19 -22.94 0.90
CA ALA A 125 -23.09 -24.10 0.85
C ALA A 125 -22.94 -25.08 2.03
N ALA A 126 -21.89 -24.96 2.85
CA ALA A 126 -21.49 -26.00 3.78
C ALA A 126 -21.29 -25.45 5.21
N PRO A 127 -22.14 -25.83 6.20
CA PRO A 127 -22.08 -25.30 7.57
C PRO A 127 -21.18 -26.17 8.48
N ASP A 128 -20.08 -26.70 7.95
CA ASP A 128 -19.27 -27.73 8.61
C ASP A 128 -18.80 -27.30 10.00
N GLN A 129 -18.27 -26.09 10.14
CA GLN A 129 -17.77 -25.60 11.42
C GLN A 129 -18.89 -25.46 12.46
N ALA A 130 -20.08 -25.00 12.04
CA ALA A 130 -21.23 -24.91 12.92
C ALA A 130 -21.69 -26.29 13.39
N ALA A 131 -21.71 -27.28 12.48
CA ALA A 131 -22.01 -28.66 12.83
C ALA A 131 -21.01 -29.25 13.84
N LEU A 132 -19.71 -28.97 13.68
CA LEU A 132 -18.68 -29.39 14.64
C LEU A 132 -18.85 -28.73 16.01
N ALA A 133 -19.00 -27.41 16.04
CA ALA A 133 -19.03 -26.64 17.29
C ALA A 133 -20.25 -26.97 18.15
N LEU A 134 -21.44 -27.10 17.53
CA LEU A 134 -22.69 -27.36 18.24
C LEU A 134 -22.80 -28.80 18.76
N ARG A 135 -22.04 -29.75 18.21
CA ARG A 135 -22.01 -31.15 18.68
C ARG A 135 -21.28 -31.34 20.02
N SER A 136 -20.44 -30.40 20.42
CA SER A 136 -19.62 -30.52 21.64
C SER A 136 -20.42 -30.53 22.94
N GLY A 137 -21.70 -30.14 22.92
CA GLY A 137 -22.53 -29.99 24.13
C GLY A 137 -22.13 -28.80 25.02
N ALA A 138 -21.13 -28.02 24.62
CA ALA A 138 -20.67 -26.85 25.36
C ALA A 138 -21.69 -25.70 25.27
N PRO A 139 -21.80 -24.83 26.30
CA PRO A 139 -22.64 -23.64 26.24
C PRO A 139 -22.18 -22.69 25.12
N VAL A 140 -23.10 -22.37 24.20
CA VAL A 140 -22.85 -21.48 23.05
C VAL A 140 -23.00 -20.03 23.50
N ARG A 141 -22.00 -19.18 23.20
CA ARG A 141 -22.01 -17.74 23.48
C ARG A 141 -22.15 -16.93 22.19
N MET A 142 -22.35 -15.62 22.33
CA MET A 142 -22.52 -14.74 21.16
C MET A 142 -21.28 -14.71 20.26
N ALA A 143 -20.07 -14.74 20.84
CA ALA A 143 -18.82 -14.82 20.08
C ALA A 143 -18.72 -16.13 19.25
N ASP A 144 -19.32 -17.22 19.75
CA ASP A 144 -19.40 -18.47 18.99
C ASP A 144 -20.43 -18.33 17.86
N LEU A 145 -21.60 -17.73 18.12
CA LEU A 145 -22.63 -17.50 17.09
C LEU A 145 -22.13 -16.59 15.96
N SER A 146 -21.44 -15.49 16.27
CA SER A 146 -20.83 -14.63 15.26
C SER A 146 -19.69 -15.34 14.51
N GLY A 147 -18.94 -16.21 15.19
CA GLY A 147 -17.92 -17.04 14.57
C GLY A 147 -18.46 -18.10 13.60
N LEU A 148 -19.73 -18.50 13.71
CA LEU A 148 -20.29 -19.64 12.97
C LEU A 148 -21.34 -19.28 11.90
N THR A 149 -21.99 -18.13 12.00
CA THR A 149 -23.08 -17.76 11.07
C THR A 149 -22.56 -17.32 9.70
N PHE A 150 -23.22 -17.76 8.63
CA PHE A 150 -22.87 -17.41 7.26
C PHE A 150 -23.03 -15.92 6.91
N SER A 151 -23.91 -15.20 7.60
CA SER A 151 -24.06 -13.75 7.37
C SER A 151 -22.77 -12.99 7.64
N MET A 152 -21.89 -13.51 8.50
CA MET A 152 -20.62 -12.86 8.82
C MET A 152 -19.57 -12.97 7.71
N LEU A 153 -19.76 -13.82 6.70
CA LEU A 153 -18.89 -13.87 5.51
C LEU A 153 -18.86 -12.52 4.78
N ALA A 154 -20.04 -11.95 4.51
CA ALA A 154 -20.15 -10.61 3.91
C ALA A 154 -19.96 -9.51 4.96
N ASN A 155 -20.60 -9.63 6.13
CA ASN A 155 -20.67 -8.54 7.10
C ASN A 155 -19.31 -8.19 7.71
N ARG A 156 -18.40 -9.15 7.93
CA ARG A 156 -17.08 -8.84 8.48
C ARG A 156 -16.21 -8.08 7.48
N VAL A 157 -16.30 -8.39 6.19
CA VAL A 157 -15.61 -7.62 5.13
C VAL A 157 -16.15 -6.20 5.08
N SER A 158 -17.48 -6.05 5.08
CA SER A 158 -18.14 -4.73 5.12
C SER A 158 -17.75 -3.93 6.36
N TYR A 159 -17.72 -4.57 7.54
CA TYR A 159 -17.33 -3.93 8.79
C TYR A 159 -15.87 -3.48 8.79
N HIS A 160 -14.95 -4.38 8.41
CA HIS A 160 -13.52 -4.10 8.48
C HIS A 160 -13.09 -2.99 7.51
N LEU A 161 -13.71 -2.91 6.34
CA LEU A 161 -13.40 -1.90 5.32
C LEU A 161 -14.31 -0.65 5.40
N ASP A 162 -15.19 -0.57 6.41
CA ASP A 162 -16.21 0.48 6.58
C ASP A 162 -17.10 0.70 5.33
N LEU A 163 -17.57 -0.39 4.72
CA LEU A 163 -18.40 -0.35 3.52
C LEU A 163 -19.88 -0.13 3.88
N ARG A 164 -20.57 0.73 3.13
CA ARG A 164 -21.96 1.14 3.39
C ARG A 164 -22.97 0.65 2.36
N GLY A 165 -22.55 -0.20 1.41
CA GLY A 165 -23.44 -0.84 0.44
C GLY A 165 -24.11 -2.13 0.97
N PRO A 166 -24.85 -2.86 0.12
CA PRO A 166 -25.46 -4.14 0.48
C PRO A 166 -24.44 -5.16 0.97
N SER A 167 -24.77 -5.92 2.02
CA SER A 167 -23.93 -6.99 2.59
C SER A 167 -24.75 -8.26 2.73
N ILE A 168 -24.59 -9.19 1.77
CA ILE A 168 -25.53 -10.30 1.56
C ILE A 168 -24.79 -11.63 1.46
N THR A 169 -25.26 -12.66 2.16
CA THR A 169 -24.82 -14.04 1.97
C THR A 169 -25.92 -14.87 1.31
N VAL A 170 -25.55 -15.68 0.31
CA VAL A 170 -26.45 -16.51 -0.51
C VAL A 170 -26.07 -17.98 -0.34
N ASP A 171 -27.08 -18.84 -0.17
CA ASP A 171 -26.96 -20.29 -0.29
C ASP A 171 -27.92 -20.79 -1.37
N THR A 172 -27.34 -21.20 -2.50
CA THR A 172 -28.03 -21.96 -3.54
C THR A 172 -27.25 -23.22 -3.90
N ALA A 173 -26.66 -23.86 -2.88
CA ALA A 173 -25.74 -24.99 -3.01
C ALA A 173 -24.59 -24.68 -3.99
N CYS A 174 -24.28 -25.58 -4.94
CA CYS A 174 -23.15 -25.45 -5.86
C CYS A 174 -23.19 -24.22 -6.80
N SER A 175 -24.32 -23.49 -6.87
CA SER A 175 -24.46 -22.25 -7.63
C SER A 175 -24.31 -20.98 -6.77
N ALA A 176 -24.17 -21.09 -5.44
CA ALA A 176 -24.27 -20.00 -4.48
C ALA A 176 -23.45 -18.75 -4.86
N ALA A 177 -22.14 -18.91 -5.08
CA ALA A 177 -21.28 -17.77 -5.41
C ALA A 177 -21.59 -17.17 -6.80
N GLY A 178 -22.11 -17.96 -7.74
CA GLY A 178 -22.53 -17.45 -9.05
C GLY A 178 -23.83 -16.65 -8.95
N THR A 179 -24.76 -17.09 -8.10
CA THR A 179 -25.97 -16.33 -7.76
C THR A 179 -25.59 -15.02 -7.06
N ALA A 180 -24.64 -15.05 -6.12
CA ALA A 180 -24.08 -13.85 -5.49
C ALA A 180 -23.51 -12.87 -6.53
N LEU A 181 -22.74 -13.37 -7.51
CA LEU A 181 -22.23 -12.55 -8.62
C LEU A 181 -23.36 -11.95 -9.48
N HIS A 182 -24.40 -12.72 -9.77
CA HIS A 182 -25.57 -12.23 -10.50
C HIS A 182 -26.21 -11.04 -9.77
N LEU A 183 -26.45 -11.15 -8.46
CA LEU A 183 -27.03 -10.08 -7.65
C LEU A 183 -26.12 -8.84 -7.59
N ALA A 184 -24.81 -9.03 -7.38
CA ALA A 184 -23.83 -7.94 -7.39
C ALA A 184 -23.80 -7.20 -8.74
N ARG A 185 -23.84 -7.94 -9.85
CA ARG A 185 -23.92 -7.35 -11.20
C ARG A 185 -25.20 -6.53 -11.37
N ARG A 186 -26.36 -7.01 -10.88
CA ARG A 186 -27.62 -6.26 -10.95
C ARG A 186 -27.56 -4.95 -10.16
N ALA A 187 -26.96 -4.95 -8.97
CA ALA A 187 -26.75 -3.74 -8.16
C ALA A 187 -25.81 -2.73 -8.85
N LEU A 188 -24.76 -3.20 -9.52
CA LEU A 188 -23.87 -2.33 -10.30
C LEU A 188 -24.58 -1.74 -11.53
N GLN A 189 -25.42 -2.52 -12.21
CA GLN A 189 -26.18 -2.08 -13.38
C GLN A 189 -27.27 -1.06 -13.04
N SER A 190 -27.94 -1.22 -11.90
CA SER A 190 -28.94 -0.27 -11.40
C SER A 190 -28.31 1.02 -10.86
N GLY A 191 -27.00 1.00 -10.59
CA GLY A 191 -26.29 2.12 -9.97
C GLY A 191 -26.48 2.20 -8.45
N GLU A 192 -27.00 1.14 -7.82
CA GLU A 192 -27.08 1.03 -6.36
C GLU A 192 -25.68 1.04 -5.73
N VAL A 193 -24.70 0.45 -6.42
CA VAL A 193 -23.28 0.48 -6.07
C VAL A 193 -22.42 0.77 -7.31
N ASP A 194 -21.18 1.23 -7.11
CA ASP A 194 -20.19 1.42 -8.19
C ASP A 194 -19.05 0.39 -8.17
N THR A 195 -18.88 -0.27 -7.02
CA THR A 195 -17.89 -1.30 -6.71
C THR A 195 -18.58 -2.41 -5.91
N ALA A 196 -18.31 -3.66 -6.27
CA ALA A 196 -18.83 -4.84 -5.58
C ALA A 196 -17.73 -5.86 -5.34
N ILE A 197 -17.72 -6.44 -4.14
CA ILE A 197 -16.86 -7.57 -3.78
C ILE A 197 -17.73 -8.82 -3.75
N VAL A 198 -17.39 -9.83 -4.55
CA VAL A 198 -18.11 -11.10 -4.60
C VAL A 198 -17.23 -12.21 -4.07
N ILE A 199 -17.67 -12.91 -3.03
CA ILE A 199 -16.90 -13.89 -2.29
C ILE A 199 -17.51 -15.29 -2.48
N GLY A 200 -16.68 -16.30 -2.61
CA GLY A 200 -17.09 -17.71 -2.63
C GLY A 200 -16.16 -18.53 -1.76
N VAL A 201 -16.72 -19.26 -0.79
CA VAL A 201 -15.94 -20.09 0.14
C VAL A 201 -16.53 -21.50 0.25
N ASN A 202 -15.65 -22.49 0.40
CA ASN A 202 -16.00 -23.87 0.71
C ASN A 202 -14.83 -24.56 1.41
N LEU A 203 -15.09 -25.16 2.58
CA LEU A 203 -14.11 -25.97 3.32
C LEU A 203 -14.68 -27.33 3.68
N LEU A 204 -13.82 -28.35 3.78
CA LEU A 204 -14.18 -29.74 4.08
C LEU A 204 -13.75 -30.07 5.51
N ARG A 205 -14.57 -29.69 6.49
CA ARG A 205 -14.24 -29.82 7.93
C ARG A 205 -15.02 -30.92 8.62
N HIS A 206 -16.28 -31.13 8.26
CA HIS A 206 -17.16 -32.12 8.86
C HIS A 206 -17.33 -33.33 7.91
N PRO A 207 -16.89 -34.54 8.31
CA PRO A 207 -16.83 -35.69 7.40
C PRO A 207 -18.21 -36.25 7.02
N GLY A 208 -19.25 -35.99 7.82
CA GLY A 208 -20.61 -36.48 7.55
C GLY A 208 -21.20 -36.01 6.21
N ILE A 209 -20.82 -34.83 5.72
CA ILE A 209 -21.27 -34.34 4.41
C ILE A 209 -20.61 -35.15 3.29
N THR A 210 -19.32 -35.46 3.41
CA THR A 210 -18.64 -36.35 2.46
C THR A 210 -19.23 -37.76 2.49
N ALA A 211 -19.52 -38.29 3.67
CA ALA A 211 -20.18 -39.59 3.82
C ALA A 211 -21.55 -39.61 3.13
N GLY A 212 -22.37 -38.56 3.30
CA GLY A 212 -23.66 -38.44 2.62
C GLY A 212 -23.53 -38.39 1.10
N PHE A 213 -22.54 -37.69 0.55
CA PHE A 213 -22.29 -37.70 -0.89
C PHE A 213 -21.72 -39.04 -1.40
N ALA A 214 -20.92 -39.73 -0.59
CA ALA A 214 -20.44 -41.08 -0.91
C ALA A 214 -21.62 -42.07 -0.97
N ASP A 215 -22.51 -42.04 0.03
CA ASP A 215 -23.73 -42.85 0.09
C ASP A 215 -24.69 -42.55 -1.08
N ALA A 216 -24.83 -41.27 -1.46
CA ALA A 216 -25.60 -40.86 -2.63
C ALA A 216 -24.98 -41.30 -3.98
N GLY A 217 -23.77 -41.87 -3.99
CA GLY A 217 -23.11 -42.38 -5.19
C GLY A 217 -22.67 -41.30 -6.19
N VAL A 218 -22.50 -40.04 -5.74
CA VAL A 218 -22.12 -38.92 -6.62
C VAL A 218 -20.62 -38.64 -6.64
N LEU A 219 -19.86 -39.22 -5.71
CA LEU A 219 -18.40 -39.12 -5.66
C LEU A 219 -17.75 -40.14 -6.60
N ALA A 220 -16.68 -39.74 -7.27
CA ALA A 220 -15.90 -40.62 -8.14
C ALA A 220 -15.24 -41.74 -7.29
N PRO A 221 -15.53 -43.03 -7.55
CA PRO A 221 -15.00 -44.13 -6.74
C PRO A 221 -13.47 -44.24 -6.77
N ASP A 222 -12.86 -43.82 -7.89
CA ASP A 222 -11.41 -43.83 -8.08
C ASP A 222 -10.74 -42.51 -7.69
N GLY A 223 -11.51 -41.56 -7.14
CA GLY A 223 -10.99 -40.28 -6.66
C GLY A 223 -10.57 -39.33 -7.78
N THR A 224 -11.11 -39.43 -8.99
CA THR A 224 -10.77 -38.50 -10.08
C THR A 224 -12.00 -37.96 -10.80
N CYS A 225 -12.14 -36.64 -10.84
CA CYS A 225 -13.21 -35.95 -11.55
C CYS A 225 -12.92 -35.89 -13.05
N ARG A 226 -13.72 -36.57 -13.88
CA ARG A 226 -13.52 -36.65 -15.35
C ARG A 226 -14.72 -36.10 -16.13
N PRO A 227 -14.86 -34.76 -16.21
CA PRO A 227 -15.96 -34.12 -16.90
C PRO A 227 -16.02 -34.54 -18.37
N PHE A 228 -17.21 -34.92 -18.81
CA PHE A 228 -17.58 -35.35 -20.16
C PHE A 228 -16.88 -36.61 -20.70
N ASP A 229 -15.93 -37.19 -19.95
CA ASP A 229 -15.18 -38.37 -20.37
C ASP A 229 -16.03 -39.63 -20.32
N ALA A 230 -15.73 -40.60 -21.19
CA ALA A 230 -16.36 -41.92 -21.19
C ALA A 230 -16.23 -42.67 -19.84
N ARG A 231 -15.19 -42.37 -19.05
CA ARG A 231 -14.93 -42.96 -17.74
C ARG A 231 -15.39 -42.09 -16.56
N GLY A 232 -16.06 -40.97 -16.81
CA GLY A 232 -16.63 -40.13 -15.76
C GLY A 232 -17.71 -40.87 -14.96
N GLN A 233 -17.51 -40.96 -13.64
CA GLN A 233 -18.36 -41.69 -12.69
C GLN A 233 -18.77 -40.84 -11.47
N GLY A 234 -18.44 -39.56 -11.43
CA GLY A 234 -18.67 -38.70 -10.28
C GLY A 234 -17.63 -37.59 -10.17
N TYR A 235 -17.74 -36.79 -9.11
CA TYR A 235 -16.80 -35.71 -8.80
C TYR A 235 -15.95 -36.02 -7.56
N VAL A 236 -14.95 -35.20 -7.34
CA VAL A 236 -14.12 -35.17 -6.12
C VAL A 236 -14.45 -33.87 -5.39
N ARG A 237 -14.62 -33.87 -4.06
CA ARG A 237 -14.88 -32.62 -3.31
C ARG A 237 -13.64 -31.74 -3.28
N GLY A 238 -13.83 -30.41 -3.26
CA GLY A 238 -12.73 -29.45 -3.24
C GLY A 238 -12.96 -28.31 -2.23
N GLU A 239 -11.87 -27.77 -1.70
CA GLU A 239 -11.84 -26.55 -0.91
C GLU A 239 -11.48 -25.35 -1.80
N ALA A 240 -12.04 -24.19 -1.48
CA ALA A 240 -11.71 -22.94 -2.16
C ALA A 240 -12.10 -21.72 -1.32
N ALA A 241 -11.33 -20.64 -1.45
CA ALA A 241 -11.77 -19.30 -1.05
C ALA A 241 -11.38 -18.31 -2.14
N LEU A 242 -12.34 -17.51 -2.61
CA LEU A 242 -12.14 -16.54 -3.68
C LEU A 242 -12.89 -15.25 -3.39
N ALA A 243 -12.31 -14.13 -3.83
CA ALA A 243 -13.04 -12.89 -4.00
C ALA A 243 -12.77 -12.30 -5.40
N LEU A 244 -13.81 -11.70 -5.98
CA LEU A 244 -13.74 -10.94 -7.23
C LEU A 244 -14.14 -9.50 -6.95
N VAL A 245 -13.39 -8.55 -7.51
CA VAL A 245 -13.76 -7.13 -7.50
C VAL A 245 -14.41 -6.81 -8.84
N LEU A 246 -15.66 -6.36 -8.78
CA LEU A 246 -16.44 -5.91 -9.93
C LEU A 246 -16.66 -4.41 -9.84
N ARG A 247 -16.47 -3.71 -10.95
CA ARG A 247 -16.73 -2.26 -11.06
C ARG A 247 -17.54 -1.95 -12.30
N ARG A 248 -18.24 -0.83 -12.29
CA ARG A 248 -18.76 -0.28 -13.53
C ARG A 248 -17.60 0.15 -14.43
N THR A 249 -17.74 -0.05 -15.73
CA THR A 249 -16.69 0.26 -16.73
C THR A 249 -16.30 1.73 -16.78
N ASP A 250 -17.22 2.66 -16.49
CA ASP A 250 -16.93 4.10 -16.40
C ASP A 250 -16.06 4.43 -15.19
N THR A 251 -16.32 3.78 -14.05
CA THR A 251 -15.46 3.87 -12.86
C THR A 251 -14.08 3.27 -13.15
N ALA A 252 -14.03 2.06 -13.71
CA ALA A 252 -12.78 1.38 -14.04
C ALA A 252 -11.91 2.19 -15.04
N THR A 253 -12.54 2.81 -16.04
CA THR A 253 -11.83 3.64 -17.04
C THR A 253 -11.25 4.90 -16.41
N ARG A 254 -12.05 5.61 -15.59
CA ARG A 254 -11.60 6.84 -14.90
C ARG A 254 -10.44 6.55 -13.95
N SER A 255 -10.51 5.43 -13.25
CA SER A 255 -9.45 4.98 -12.35
C SER A 255 -8.29 4.29 -13.07
N ARG A 256 -8.34 4.08 -14.39
CA ARG A 256 -7.33 3.32 -15.18
C ARG A 256 -7.07 1.93 -14.59
N ASP A 257 -8.12 1.23 -14.21
CA ASP A 257 -8.03 -0.11 -13.65
C ASP A 257 -7.60 -1.12 -14.71
N ARG A 258 -6.95 -2.19 -14.27
CA ARG A 258 -6.78 -3.40 -15.09
C ARG A 258 -8.13 -4.10 -15.18
N VAL A 259 -8.46 -4.62 -16.37
CA VAL A 259 -9.70 -5.39 -16.59
C VAL A 259 -9.34 -6.75 -17.15
N TYR A 260 -9.64 -7.82 -16.39
CA TYR A 260 -9.43 -9.19 -16.86
C TYR A 260 -10.47 -9.59 -17.92
N ALA A 261 -11.74 -9.27 -17.64
CA ALA A 261 -12.86 -9.50 -18.55
C ALA A 261 -14.04 -8.59 -18.18
N LEU A 262 -14.98 -8.46 -19.11
CA LEU A 262 -16.28 -7.85 -18.87
C LEU A 262 -17.29 -8.94 -18.49
N VAL A 263 -18.09 -8.71 -17.45
CA VAL A 263 -19.23 -9.55 -17.08
C VAL A 263 -20.46 -9.09 -17.86
N SER A 264 -20.52 -9.51 -19.12
CA SER A 264 -21.49 -8.99 -20.10
C SER A 264 -22.91 -9.48 -19.86
N GLY A 265 -23.11 -10.69 -19.34
CA GLY A 265 -24.44 -11.24 -19.07
C GLY A 265 -24.46 -12.22 -17.91
N SER A 266 -25.61 -12.35 -17.26
CA SER A 266 -25.86 -13.49 -16.36
C SER A 266 -27.35 -13.77 -16.17
N ALA A 267 -27.68 -15.03 -15.92
CA ALA A 267 -29.03 -15.46 -15.58
C ALA A 267 -29.03 -16.51 -14.47
N VAL A 268 -30.13 -16.55 -13.72
CA VAL A 268 -30.44 -17.57 -12.70
C VAL A 268 -31.81 -18.16 -12.95
N ASN A 269 -31.99 -19.47 -12.74
CA ASN A 269 -33.31 -20.11 -12.79
C ASN A 269 -33.38 -21.37 -11.91
N THR A 270 -34.50 -22.10 -11.98
CA THR A 270 -34.67 -23.39 -11.29
C THR A 270 -35.12 -24.50 -12.24
N ASP A 271 -34.68 -25.72 -11.98
CA ASP A 271 -35.16 -26.93 -12.66
C ASP A 271 -36.68 -27.15 -12.46
N GLY A 272 -37.22 -26.66 -11.35
CA GLY A 272 -38.61 -26.88 -10.94
C GLY A 272 -38.90 -28.36 -10.71
N ARG A 273 -40.10 -28.82 -11.09
CA ARG A 273 -40.47 -30.23 -10.95
C ARG A 273 -39.74 -31.10 -12.00
N SER A 274 -38.84 -31.97 -11.54
CA SER A 274 -38.16 -32.99 -12.36
C SER A 274 -38.82 -34.37 -12.18
N PRO A 275 -39.24 -35.04 -13.26
CA PRO A 275 -39.78 -36.41 -13.18
C PRO A 275 -38.77 -37.43 -12.66
N ALA A 276 -37.48 -37.15 -12.78
CA ALA A 276 -36.39 -38.01 -12.32
C ALA A 276 -36.00 -37.77 -10.84
N GLY A 277 -36.74 -36.90 -10.13
CA GLY A 277 -36.52 -36.60 -8.72
C GLY A 277 -35.80 -35.26 -8.49
N LEU A 278 -35.77 -34.82 -7.23
CA LEU A 278 -35.26 -33.51 -6.81
C LEU A 278 -33.79 -33.28 -7.17
N TYR A 279 -32.97 -34.33 -7.11
CA TYR A 279 -31.53 -34.24 -7.36
C TYR A 279 -31.14 -34.43 -8.83
N ALA A 280 -32.11 -34.74 -9.71
CA ALA A 280 -31.85 -35.03 -11.11
C ALA A 280 -31.87 -33.74 -11.95
N PRO A 281 -30.80 -33.43 -12.69
CA PRO A 281 -30.70 -32.19 -13.45
C PRO A 281 -31.67 -32.16 -14.63
N ARG A 282 -32.20 -30.98 -14.95
CA ARG A 282 -33.14 -30.80 -16.07
C ARG A 282 -32.54 -30.03 -17.24
N ALA A 283 -32.19 -30.75 -18.31
CA ALA A 283 -31.64 -30.16 -19.53
C ALA A 283 -32.49 -29.03 -20.13
N ALA A 284 -33.83 -29.08 -19.98
CA ALA A 284 -34.70 -28.01 -20.44
C ALA A 284 -34.48 -26.68 -19.71
N ALA A 285 -34.38 -26.71 -18.38
CA ALA A 285 -34.12 -25.53 -17.57
C ALA A 285 -32.73 -24.96 -17.87
N GLN A 286 -31.72 -25.82 -18.07
CA GLN A 286 -30.38 -25.40 -18.47
C GLN A 286 -30.37 -24.68 -19.83
N ARG A 287 -31.20 -25.09 -20.80
CA ARG A 287 -31.31 -24.36 -22.09
C ARG A 287 -31.92 -22.98 -21.92
N ASP A 288 -32.98 -22.89 -21.13
CA ASP A 288 -33.69 -21.63 -20.93
C ASP A 288 -32.79 -20.65 -20.15
N LEU A 289 -31.98 -21.15 -19.21
CA LEU A 289 -30.92 -20.41 -18.53
C LEU A 289 -29.88 -19.85 -19.51
N LEU A 290 -29.33 -20.71 -20.38
CA LEU A 290 -28.34 -20.29 -21.37
C LEU A 290 -28.91 -19.19 -22.28
N ARG A 291 -30.14 -19.38 -22.80
CA ARG A 291 -30.81 -18.37 -23.65
C ARG A 291 -31.00 -17.05 -22.91
N ALA A 292 -31.43 -17.10 -21.65
CA ALA A 292 -31.63 -15.89 -20.84
C ALA A 292 -30.30 -15.15 -20.60
N ALA A 293 -29.21 -15.87 -20.31
CA ALA A 293 -27.91 -15.26 -20.06
C ALA A 293 -27.31 -14.61 -21.33
N TYR A 294 -27.46 -15.25 -22.49
CA TYR A 294 -27.00 -14.66 -23.76
C TYR A 294 -27.88 -13.50 -24.22
N ALA A 295 -29.20 -13.55 -23.97
CA ALA A 295 -30.09 -12.42 -24.20
C ALA A 295 -29.74 -11.23 -23.30
N ASP A 296 -29.43 -11.47 -22.02
CA ASP A 296 -28.97 -10.43 -21.09
C ASP A 296 -27.59 -9.85 -21.46
N ALA A 297 -26.77 -10.62 -22.19
CA ALA A 297 -25.49 -10.16 -22.75
C ALA A 297 -25.63 -9.43 -24.10
N ASP A 298 -26.82 -9.42 -24.71
CA ASP A 298 -27.04 -9.00 -26.10
C ASP A 298 -26.16 -9.77 -27.11
N LEU A 299 -26.04 -11.10 -26.91
CA LEU A 299 -25.22 -11.97 -27.74
C LEU A 299 -26.03 -13.10 -28.36
N ALA A 300 -25.68 -13.47 -29.59
CA ALA A 300 -26.17 -14.70 -30.19
C ALA A 300 -25.52 -15.91 -29.47
N PRO A 301 -26.27 -16.91 -28.98
CA PRO A 301 -25.67 -18.04 -28.27
C PRO A 301 -24.59 -18.78 -29.05
N ALA A 302 -24.68 -18.81 -30.38
CA ALA A 302 -23.69 -19.42 -31.26
C ALA A 302 -22.36 -18.68 -31.33
N SER A 303 -22.25 -17.45 -30.80
CA SER A 303 -21.02 -16.65 -30.80
C SER A 303 -20.10 -16.93 -29.62
N VAL A 304 -20.53 -17.70 -28.60
CA VAL A 304 -19.66 -18.05 -27.47
C VAL A 304 -18.51 -18.93 -27.92
N ASP A 305 -17.30 -18.69 -27.47
CA ASP A 305 -16.14 -19.49 -27.91
C ASP A 305 -15.87 -20.68 -27.03
N TYR A 306 -16.07 -20.51 -25.73
CA TYR A 306 -15.66 -21.48 -24.72
C TYR A 306 -16.65 -21.54 -23.58
N ILE A 307 -16.91 -22.74 -23.08
CA ILE A 307 -17.73 -22.94 -21.89
C ILE A 307 -16.92 -23.65 -20.81
N LEU A 308 -16.73 -22.98 -19.67
CA LEU A 308 -16.41 -23.64 -18.41
C LEU A 308 -17.72 -24.14 -17.81
N ALA A 309 -18.01 -25.41 -18.07
CA ALA A 309 -19.23 -26.08 -17.69
C ALA A 309 -19.27 -26.34 -16.16
N HIS A 310 -20.46 -26.70 -15.69
CA HIS A 310 -20.61 -27.28 -14.37
C HIS A 310 -19.86 -28.62 -14.30
N GLY A 311 -19.99 -29.49 -15.30
CA GLY A 311 -19.08 -30.60 -15.60
C GLY A 311 -18.55 -31.33 -14.36
N THR A 312 -19.43 -32.06 -13.66
CA THR A 312 -19.08 -32.81 -12.45
C THR A 312 -18.58 -34.22 -12.75
N GLY A 313 -18.56 -34.65 -14.01
CA GLY A 313 -18.17 -36.03 -14.33
C GLY A 313 -19.27 -37.05 -14.02
N THR A 314 -20.44 -36.60 -13.56
CA THR A 314 -21.59 -37.48 -13.31
C THR A 314 -22.27 -37.85 -14.62
N ALA A 315 -22.67 -39.12 -14.77
CA ALA A 315 -23.23 -39.60 -16.03
C ALA A 315 -24.51 -38.84 -16.46
N ALA A 316 -25.40 -38.56 -15.51
CA ALA A 316 -26.64 -37.81 -15.76
C ALA A 316 -26.39 -36.32 -15.96
N GLY A 317 -25.54 -35.70 -15.13
CA GLY A 317 -25.21 -34.28 -15.19
C GLY A 317 -24.53 -33.89 -16.50
N ASP A 318 -23.44 -34.57 -16.85
CA ASP A 318 -22.69 -34.29 -18.08
C ASP A 318 -23.56 -34.54 -19.34
N ALA A 319 -24.44 -35.53 -19.30
CA ALA A 319 -25.37 -35.81 -20.39
C ALA A 319 -26.47 -34.74 -20.53
N ALA A 320 -26.97 -34.19 -19.42
CA ALA A 320 -27.94 -33.10 -19.44
C ALA A 320 -27.29 -31.81 -19.95
N GLU A 321 -26.13 -31.45 -19.38
CA GLU A 321 -25.41 -30.23 -19.72
C GLU A 321 -24.91 -30.24 -21.17
N GLY A 322 -24.28 -31.33 -21.61
CA GLY A 322 -23.81 -31.44 -22.99
C GLY A 322 -24.93 -31.32 -24.02
N ARG A 323 -26.13 -31.87 -23.73
CA ARG A 323 -27.31 -31.71 -24.60
C ARG A 323 -27.83 -30.28 -24.60
N ALA A 324 -27.86 -29.60 -23.45
CA ALA A 324 -28.29 -28.21 -23.37
C ALA A 324 -27.34 -27.29 -24.16
N LEU A 325 -26.02 -27.46 -23.99
CA LEU A 325 -25.00 -26.71 -24.72
C LEU A 325 -25.09 -26.96 -26.24
N ALA A 326 -25.25 -28.23 -26.65
CA ALA A 326 -25.36 -28.57 -28.06
C ALA A 326 -26.57 -27.95 -28.76
N GLN A 327 -27.70 -27.79 -28.04
CA GLN A 327 -28.95 -27.25 -28.57
C GLN A 327 -29.02 -25.72 -28.57
N VAL A 328 -28.16 -25.04 -27.81
CA VAL A 328 -28.19 -23.58 -27.65
C VAL A 328 -26.91 -22.95 -28.19
N ALA A 329 -25.77 -23.27 -27.59
CA ALA A 329 -24.50 -22.61 -27.89
C ALA A 329 -23.77 -23.21 -29.10
N ALA A 330 -24.01 -24.49 -29.42
CA ALA A 330 -23.34 -25.17 -30.53
C ALA A 330 -24.19 -25.26 -31.81
N THR A 331 -25.37 -24.64 -31.82
CA THR A 331 -26.27 -24.64 -32.97
C THR A 331 -25.68 -23.84 -34.13
N ALA A 332 -25.72 -24.40 -35.34
CA ALA A 332 -25.28 -23.75 -36.58
C ALA A 332 -23.79 -23.29 -36.60
N ARG A 333 -22.93 -23.90 -35.78
CA ARG A 333 -21.48 -23.67 -35.84
C ARG A 333 -20.82 -24.56 -36.89
N ALA A 334 -19.79 -24.03 -37.56
CA ALA A 334 -18.91 -24.83 -38.41
C ALA A 334 -17.97 -25.73 -37.58
N ASP A 335 -17.46 -25.20 -36.46
CA ASP A 335 -16.53 -25.90 -35.57
C ASP A 335 -17.21 -26.41 -34.28
N ARG A 336 -16.64 -27.46 -33.70
CA ARG A 336 -17.07 -28.01 -32.40
C ARG A 336 -16.78 -27.02 -31.28
N LEU A 337 -17.76 -26.80 -30.40
CA LEU A 337 -17.65 -25.93 -29.23
C LEU A 337 -16.68 -26.54 -28.19
N PRO A 338 -15.57 -25.85 -27.85
CA PRO A 338 -14.74 -26.20 -26.71
C PRO A 338 -15.54 -26.11 -25.40
N VAL A 339 -15.50 -27.19 -24.61
CA VAL A 339 -16.07 -27.24 -23.26
C VAL A 339 -15.04 -27.79 -22.28
N GLY A 340 -14.97 -27.20 -21.09
CA GLY A 340 -14.06 -27.62 -20.04
C GLY A 340 -14.68 -27.52 -18.65
N SER A 341 -13.94 -27.92 -17.63
CA SER A 341 -14.35 -27.75 -16.23
C SER A 341 -13.11 -27.73 -15.34
N VAL A 342 -13.04 -26.74 -14.45
CA VAL A 342 -11.95 -26.59 -13.46
C VAL A 342 -11.98 -27.66 -12.37
N LYS A 343 -13.06 -28.45 -12.28
CA LYS A 343 -13.24 -29.48 -11.25
C LYS A 343 -12.29 -30.67 -11.40
N SER A 344 -11.77 -30.90 -12.60
CA SER A 344 -10.72 -31.89 -12.85
C SER A 344 -9.33 -31.45 -12.35
N VAL A 345 -9.16 -30.15 -12.03
CA VAL A 345 -7.91 -29.58 -11.50
C VAL A 345 -8.01 -29.48 -9.97
N PHE A 346 -9.04 -28.83 -9.45
CA PHE A 346 -9.13 -28.47 -8.02
C PHE A 346 -10.15 -29.29 -7.22
N GLY A 347 -10.88 -30.20 -7.86
CA GLY A 347 -12.10 -30.78 -7.29
C GLY A 347 -13.29 -29.82 -7.37
N HIS A 348 -14.44 -30.28 -6.91
CA HIS A 348 -15.69 -29.53 -6.86
C HIS A 348 -15.76 -28.68 -5.60
N ALA A 349 -15.50 -27.38 -5.75
CA ALA A 349 -15.53 -26.40 -4.68
C ALA A 349 -16.95 -25.97 -4.22
N GLU A 350 -17.97 -26.79 -4.45
CA GLU A 350 -19.37 -26.60 -4.04
C GLU A 350 -19.83 -25.13 -4.12
N GLY A 351 -20.14 -24.48 -3.00
CA GLY A 351 -20.65 -23.10 -2.94
C GLY A 351 -19.75 -22.06 -3.64
N ALA A 352 -18.45 -22.29 -3.71
CA ALA A 352 -17.46 -21.42 -4.37
C ALA A 352 -17.24 -21.73 -5.86
N SER A 353 -17.79 -22.85 -6.38
CA SER A 353 -17.43 -23.39 -7.71
C SER A 353 -17.61 -22.43 -8.86
N ALA A 354 -18.70 -21.65 -8.86
CA ALA A 354 -18.98 -20.70 -9.92
C ALA A 354 -17.92 -19.60 -10.01
N LEU A 355 -17.37 -19.17 -8.86
CA LEU A 355 -16.33 -18.15 -8.80
C LEU A 355 -14.97 -18.68 -9.25
N VAL A 356 -14.63 -19.93 -8.91
CA VAL A 356 -13.43 -20.61 -9.46
C VAL A 356 -13.49 -20.65 -10.99
N GLY A 357 -14.64 -21.07 -11.53
CA GLY A 357 -14.88 -21.08 -12.98
C GLY A 357 -14.84 -19.67 -13.59
N THR A 358 -15.40 -18.67 -12.92
CA THR A 358 -15.42 -17.28 -13.41
C THR A 358 -14.01 -16.68 -13.46
N ALA A 359 -13.21 -16.85 -12.41
CA ALA A 359 -11.82 -16.42 -12.39
C ALA A 359 -11.01 -17.11 -13.49
N ALA A 360 -11.17 -18.42 -13.65
CA ALA A 360 -10.49 -19.19 -14.70
C ALA A 360 -10.88 -18.75 -16.13
N ALA A 361 -12.17 -18.51 -16.38
CA ALA A 361 -12.63 -18.01 -17.68
C ALA A 361 -12.14 -16.58 -17.94
N ALA A 362 -12.14 -15.70 -16.92
CA ALA A 362 -11.62 -14.35 -17.05
C ALA A 362 -10.13 -14.34 -17.41
N LEU A 363 -9.32 -15.18 -16.76
CA LEU A 363 -7.90 -15.35 -17.08
C LEU A 363 -7.69 -15.95 -18.48
N ALA A 364 -8.48 -16.96 -18.87
CA ALA A 364 -8.42 -17.53 -20.22
C ALA A 364 -8.72 -16.50 -21.32
N VAL A 365 -9.71 -15.62 -21.09
CA VAL A 365 -10.04 -14.49 -21.97
C VAL A 365 -8.89 -13.48 -22.01
N HIS A 366 -8.35 -13.13 -20.84
CA HIS A 366 -7.27 -12.15 -20.67
C HIS A 366 -5.98 -12.58 -21.38
N HIS A 367 -5.53 -13.82 -21.15
CA HIS A 367 -4.33 -14.38 -21.77
C HIS A 367 -4.56 -14.90 -23.19
N GLY A 368 -5.81 -15.06 -23.62
CA GLY A 368 -6.13 -15.57 -24.95
C GLY A 368 -5.68 -17.01 -25.17
N VAL A 369 -5.90 -17.88 -24.19
CA VAL A 369 -5.56 -19.32 -24.27
C VAL A 369 -6.70 -20.14 -23.66
N LEU A 370 -7.11 -21.21 -24.32
CA LEU A 370 -8.05 -22.19 -23.79
C LEU A 370 -7.28 -23.19 -22.90
N PRO A 371 -7.62 -23.30 -21.60
CA PRO A 371 -6.93 -24.21 -20.71
C PRO A 371 -7.32 -25.68 -20.99
N PRO A 372 -6.39 -26.63 -20.81
CA PRO A 372 -6.66 -28.06 -20.90
C PRO A 372 -7.55 -28.58 -19.77
N VAL A 373 -8.23 -29.70 -20.03
CA VAL A 373 -8.92 -30.51 -19.02
C VAL A 373 -8.11 -31.78 -18.75
N PRO A 374 -7.46 -31.91 -17.57
CA PRO A 374 -6.76 -33.14 -17.21
C PRO A 374 -7.68 -34.37 -17.20
N ASN A 375 -7.06 -35.54 -17.31
CA ASN A 375 -7.71 -36.85 -17.21
C ASN A 375 -8.80 -37.15 -18.25
N HIS A 376 -9.00 -36.26 -19.24
CA HIS A 376 -9.91 -36.47 -20.36
C HIS A 376 -9.21 -37.24 -21.49
N THR A 377 -9.90 -38.22 -22.07
CA THR A 377 -9.42 -39.01 -23.21
C THR A 377 -10.40 -39.00 -24.36
N ARG A 378 -11.69 -39.22 -24.10
CA ARG A 378 -12.73 -39.13 -25.14
C ARG A 378 -14.08 -38.82 -24.54
N LEU A 379 -14.90 -38.11 -25.32
CA LEU A 379 -16.31 -37.89 -24.98
C LEU A 379 -17.05 -39.21 -24.72
N ARG A 380 -17.90 -39.20 -23.71
CA ARG A 380 -18.76 -40.35 -23.40
C ARG A 380 -19.74 -40.64 -24.55
N PRO A 381 -20.18 -41.91 -24.73
CA PRO A 381 -21.00 -42.30 -25.88
C PRO A 381 -22.27 -41.45 -26.09
N SER A 382 -22.91 -40.99 -25.00
CA SER A 382 -24.09 -40.13 -25.06
C SER A 382 -23.82 -38.72 -25.62
N LEU A 383 -22.55 -38.30 -25.69
CA LEU A 383 -22.11 -36.98 -26.15
C LEU A 383 -21.28 -37.04 -27.44
N ALA A 384 -20.81 -38.22 -27.86
CA ALA A 384 -19.85 -38.38 -28.95
C ALA A 384 -20.30 -37.79 -30.30
N ARG A 385 -21.63 -37.75 -30.54
CA ARG A 385 -22.24 -37.18 -31.76
C ARG A 385 -22.55 -35.68 -31.65
N LEU A 386 -22.43 -35.08 -30.47
CA LEU A 386 -22.70 -33.66 -30.29
C LEU A 386 -21.50 -32.84 -30.82
N PRO A 387 -21.73 -31.61 -31.31
CA PRO A 387 -20.69 -30.71 -31.80
C PRO A 387 -19.90 -30.07 -30.64
N LEU A 388 -19.44 -30.90 -29.70
CA LEU A 388 -18.63 -30.52 -28.55
C LEU A 388 -17.24 -31.15 -28.66
N ARG A 389 -16.26 -30.52 -28.01
CA ARG A 389 -14.92 -31.05 -27.83
C ARG A 389 -14.33 -30.57 -26.51
N VAL A 390 -13.40 -31.33 -25.94
CA VAL A 390 -12.71 -30.98 -24.70
C VAL A 390 -11.23 -30.72 -25.03
N PRO A 391 -10.69 -29.52 -24.76
CA PRO A 391 -9.26 -29.27 -24.91
C PRO A 391 -8.46 -30.15 -23.95
N THR A 392 -7.46 -30.89 -24.44
CA THR A 392 -6.57 -31.73 -23.61
C THR A 392 -5.15 -31.19 -23.54
N ARG A 393 -4.88 -30.07 -24.21
CA ARG A 393 -3.64 -29.29 -24.17
C ARG A 393 -3.99 -27.79 -24.23
N PRO A 394 -3.12 -26.89 -23.77
CA PRO A 394 -3.30 -25.46 -23.99
C PRO A 394 -3.44 -25.15 -25.48
N GLU A 395 -4.50 -24.44 -25.86
CA GLU A 395 -4.76 -24.03 -27.25
C GLU A 395 -4.79 -22.50 -27.33
N PRO A 396 -4.05 -21.86 -28.25
CA PRO A 396 -4.18 -20.42 -28.49
C PRO A 396 -5.63 -20.06 -28.83
N TRP A 397 -6.15 -19.00 -28.21
CA TRP A 397 -7.47 -18.45 -28.50
C TRP A 397 -7.30 -17.22 -29.40
N PRO A 398 -7.47 -17.37 -30.73
CA PRO A 398 -7.10 -16.33 -31.68
C PRO A 398 -7.91 -15.05 -31.46
N GLN A 399 -7.26 -13.90 -31.65
CA GLN A 399 -7.95 -12.62 -31.74
C GLN A 399 -8.72 -12.58 -33.06
N THR A 400 -10.00 -12.20 -33.01
CA THR A 400 -10.83 -12.03 -34.20
C THR A 400 -11.44 -10.62 -34.21
N SER A 401 -12.31 -10.32 -35.17
CA SER A 401 -13.07 -9.07 -35.21
C SER A 401 -14.08 -8.95 -34.06
N ARG A 402 -14.40 -10.04 -33.37
CA ARG A 402 -15.28 -10.06 -32.20
C ARG A 402 -14.49 -10.33 -30.92
N PRO A 403 -14.95 -9.82 -29.77
CA PRO A 403 -14.38 -10.16 -28.46
C PRO A 403 -14.35 -11.67 -28.26
N ARG A 404 -13.30 -12.17 -27.59
CA ARG A 404 -13.33 -13.53 -27.04
C ARG A 404 -14.46 -13.63 -26.02
N THR A 405 -15.30 -14.65 -26.11
CA THR A 405 -16.47 -14.83 -25.24
C THR A 405 -16.45 -16.19 -24.54
N ALA A 406 -16.50 -16.19 -23.21
CA ALA A 406 -16.63 -17.39 -22.39
C ALA A 406 -17.99 -17.46 -21.68
N GLY A 407 -18.52 -18.67 -21.49
CA GLY A 407 -19.63 -18.94 -20.58
C GLY A 407 -19.18 -19.76 -19.37
N VAL A 408 -19.78 -19.54 -18.21
CA VAL A 408 -19.52 -20.29 -16.97
C VAL A 408 -20.84 -20.78 -16.39
N SER A 409 -20.97 -22.09 -16.20
CA SER A 409 -22.18 -22.72 -15.65
C SER A 409 -21.95 -23.30 -14.25
N ALA A 410 -22.94 -23.14 -13.37
CA ALA A 410 -23.00 -23.88 -12.12
C ALA A 410 -24.45 -24.28 -11.78
N PHE A 411 -24.64 -25.54 -11.42
CA PHE A 411 -25.96 -26.10 -11.11
C PHE A 411 -25.96 -26.61 -9.67
N GLY A 412 -26.78 -26.00 -8.84
CA GLY A 412 -26.91 -26.31 -7.42
C GLY A 412 -27.72 -27.58 -7.18
N LEU A 413 -27.37 -28.30 -6.11
CA LEU A 413 -28.20 -29.38 -5.58
C LEU A 413 -29.63 -28.85 -5.32
N GLY A 414 -30.65 -29.60 -5.76
CA GLY A 414 -32.05 -29.15 -5.70
C GLY A 414 -32.50 -28.26 -6.87
N GLY A 415 -31.59 -27.96 -7.81
CA GLY A 415 -31.93 -27.44 -9.14
C GLY A 415 -31.86 -25.92 -9.29
N SER A 416 -31.20 -25.18 -8.39
CA SER A 416 -30.93 -23.74 -8.59
C SER A 416 -29.72 -23.54 -9.50
N ASN A 417 -29.91 -22.91 -10.65
CA ASN A 417 -28.90 -22.84 -11.71
C ASN A 417 -28.46 -21.39 -11.99
N VAL A 418 -27.20 -21.23 -12.40
CA VAL A 418 -26.65 -19.95 -12.85
C VAL A 418 -25.76 -20.13 -14.08
N HIS A 419 -25.83 -19.17 -15.00
CA HIS A 419 -24.90 -19.03 -16.11
C HIS A 419 -24.39 -17.59 -16.22
N ILE A 420 -23.08 -17.44 -16.40
CA ILE A 420 -22.38 -16.15 -16.48
C ILE A 420 -21.68 -16.07 -17.83
N VAL A 421 -21.77 -14.92 -18.49
CA VAL A 421 -21.14 -14.64 -19.78
C VAL A 421 -20.04 -13.59 -19.60
N LEU A 422 -18.83 -13.94 -20.01
CA LEU A 422 -17.66 -13.07 -19.97
C LEU A 422 -17.20 -12.71 -21.37
N GLU A 423 -16.81 -11.46 -21.59
CA GLU A 423 -16.22 -11.00 -22.85
C GLU A 423 -14.86 -10.32 -22.62
N GLN A 424 -14.00 -10.40 -23.62
CA GLN A 424 -12.77 -9.62 -23.68
C GLN A 424 -13.08 -8.13 -23.56
N ALA A 425 -12.37 -7.45 -22.65
CA ALA A 425 -12.42 -6.00 -22.57
C ALA A 425 -11.79 -5.38 -23.83
N PRO A 426 -12.24 -4.18 -24.28
CA PRO A 426 -11.56 -3.45 -25.34
C PRO A 426 -10.07 -3.33 -24.99
N GLY A 427 -9.19 -3.64 -25.94
CA GLY A 427 -7.76 -3.53 -25.70
C GLY A 427 -7.41 -2.11 -25.27
N THR A 428 -6.63 -1.96 -24.21
CA THR A 428 -5.97 -0.69 -23.92
C THR A 428 -5.10 -0.39 -25.13
N PRO A 429 -5.19 0.81 -25.75
CA PRO A 429 -4.20 1.22 -26.74
C PRO A 429 -2.81 0.96 -26.14
N PRO A 430 -1.86 0.39 -26.89
CA PRO A 430 -0.48 0.35 -26.42
C PRO A 430 -0.16 1.75 -25.93
N ALA A 431 0.29 1.89 -24.68
CA ALA A 431 0.89 3.15 -24.28
C ALA A 431 1.96 3.43 -25.33
N GLU A 432 1.97 4.62 -25.94
CA GLU A 432 3.07 4.99 -26.81
C GLU A 432 4.34 4.72 -26.01
N GLU A 433 5.16 3.78 -26.48
CA GLU A 433 6.50 3.55 -25.95
C GLU A 433 7.27 4.84 -26.21
N THR A 434 7.11 5.82 -25.34
CA THR A 434 8.13 6.85 -25.18
C THR A 434 9.33 6.05 -24.73
N ALA A 435 10.30 5.85 -25.65
CA ALA A 435 11.58 5.26 -25.34
C ALA A 435 12.20 6.07 -24.19
N ALA A 436 11.89 5.66 -22.97
CA ALA A 436 12.36 6.34 -21.78
C ALA A 436 13.82 5.94 -21.65
N SER A 437 14.72 6.91 -21.74
CA SER A 437 16.07 6.72 -21.22
C SER A 437 15.97 6.08 -19.83
N PRO A 438 16.89 5.15 -19.47
CA PRO A 438 16.92 4.57 -18.14
C PRO A 438 16.97 5.71 -17.12
N ALA A 439 15.86 5.88 -16.40
CA ALA A 439 15.67 6.96 -15.46
C ALA A 439 15.28 6.34 -14.12
N HIS A 440 15.76 6.94 -13.04
CA HIS A 440 15.42 6.52 -11.69
C HIS A 440 13.91 6.49 -11.48
N ARG A 441 13.45 5.52 -10.70
CA ARG A 441 12.06 5.30 -10.31
C ARG A 441 12.00 5.14 -8.80
N LEU A 442 10.98 5.72 -8.17
CA LEU A 442 10.74 5.65 -6.74
C LEU A 442 9.63 4.63 -6.44
N LEU A 443 9.97 3.56 -5.72
CA LEU A 443 9.01 2.58 -5.22
C LEU A 443 8.73 2.88 -3.74
N ALA A 444 7.52 3.35 -3.43
CA ALA A 444 7.09 3.60 -2.06
C ALA A 444 6.60 2.29 -1.42
N VAL A 445 7.11 1.96 -0.23
CA VAL A 445 6.69 0.79 0.53
C VAL A 445 6.28 1.25 1.91
N SER A 446 5.11 0.84 2.38
CA SER A 446 4.64 1.19 3.70
C SER A 446 3.91 0.03 4.37
N ALA A 447 3.91 0.03 5.70
CA ALA A 447 3.13 -0.88 6.51
C ALA A 447 2.82 -0.27 7.89
N PRO A 448 1.87 -0.85 8.66
CA PRO A 448 1.55 -0.36 10.00
C PRO A 448 2.71 -0.50 11.01
N SER A 449 3.64 -1.44 10.78
CA SER A 449 4.79 -1.70 11.64
C SER A 449 6.02 -2.10 10.83
N GLU A 450 7.21 -1.98 11.42
CA GLU A 450 8.47 -2.36 10.77
C GLU A 450 8.51 -3.84 10.40
N VAL A 451 8.00 -4.72 11.27
CA VAL A 451 7.90 -6.17 10.98
C VAL A 451 7.07 -6.43 9.74
N ARG A 452 5.92 -5.77 9.60
CA ARG A 452 5.07 -5.89 8.40
C ARG A 452 5.72 -5.26 7.17
N LEU A 453 6.48 -4.18 7.34
CA LEU A 453 7.21 -3.54 6.26
C LEU A 453 8.27 -4.49 5.68
N ARG A 454 9.02 -5.17 6.56
CA ARG A 454 10.02 -6.18 6.17
C ARG A 454 9.37 -7.35 5.43
N GLY A 455 8.25 -7.87 5.94
CA GLY A 455 7.48 -8.92 5.26
C GLY A 455 6.98 -8.49 3.87
N THR A 456 6.46 -7.26 3.76
CA THR A 456 6.04 -6.67 2.48
C THR A 456 7.21 -6.57 1.51
N ALA A 457 8.37 -6.08 1.97
CA ALA A 457 9.58 -5.99 1.15
C ALA A 457 10.05 -7.37 0.66
N ALA A 458 10.03 -8.39 1.53
CA ALA A 458 10.36 -9.76 1.17
C ALA A 458 9.41 -10.33 0.11
N ALA A 459 8.11 -10.06 0.22
CA ALA A 459 7.10 -10.51 -0.72
C ALA A 459 7.17 -9.78 -2.07
N TRP A 460 7.54 -8.50 -2.08
CA TRP A 460 7.65 -7.70 -3.29
C TRP A 460 8.95 -7.97 -4.06
N ALA A 461 10.07 -8.23 -3.38
CA ALA A 461 11.37 -8.43 -4.01
C ALA A 461 11.38 -9.41 -5.21
N PRO A 462 10.81 -10.64 -5.14
CA PRO A 462 10.79 -11.55 -6.28
C PRO A 462 9.91 -11.04 -7.44
N VAL A 463 8.79 -10.39 -7.14
CA VAL A 463 7.88 -9.87 -8.15
C VAL A 463 8.49 -8.69 -8.89
N VAL A 464 9.14 -7.78 -8.15
CA VAL A 464 9.80 -6.60 -8.73
C VAL A 464 10.98 -6.99 -9.61
N ALA A 465 11.65 -8.12 -9.36
CA ALA A 465 12.82 -8.55 -10.14
C ALA A 465 12.49 -8.81 -11.63
N ASP A 466 11.27 -9.22 -11.93
CA ASP A 466 10.82 -9.62 -13.29
C ASP A 466 9.79 -8.64 -13.90
N ALA A 467 9.44 -7.56 -13.19
CA ALA A 467 8.38 -6.63 -13.59
C ALA A 467 8.89 -5.36 -14.29
N ASP A 468 7.98 -4.67 -14.99
CA ASP A 468 8.21 -3.30 -15.45
C ASP A 468 8.32 -2.35 -14.24
N LEU A 469 9.48 -1.70 -14.10
CA LEU A 469 9.77 -0.86 -12.93
C LEU A 469 8.89 0.39 -12.87
N GLY A 470 8.49 0.96 -14.03
CA GLY A 470 7.62 2.14 -14.10
C GLY A 470 6.19 1.82 -13.67
N ALA A 471 5.61 0.73 -14.19
CA ALA A 471 4.30 0.24 -13.79
C ALA A 471 4.26 -0.19 -12.31
N THR A 472 5.36 -0.78 -11.83
CA THR A 472 5.54 -1.14 -10.41
C THR A 472 5.59 0.11 -9.53
N ALA A 473 6.40 1.10 -9.89
CA ALA A 473 6.48 2.37 -9.16
C ALA A 473 5.13 3.11 -9.18
N SER A 474 4.45 3.18 -10.33
CA SER A 474 3.07 3.71 -10.41
C SER A 474 2.11 2.96 -9.48
N THR A 475 2.20 1.63 -9.41
CA THR A 475 1.33 0.83 -8.53
C THR A 475 1.62 1.13 -7.05
N ALA A 476 2.89 1.15 -6.67
CA ALA A 476 3.32 1.48 -5.32
C ALA A 476 2.87 2.90 -4.89
N GLN A 477 2.95 3.88 -5.79
CA GLN A 477 2.62 5.28 -5.53
C GLN A 477 1.10 5.55 -5.45
N HIS A 478 0.33 4.98 -6.38
CA HIS A 478 -1.09 5.35 -6.57
C HIS A 478 -2.09 4.28 -6.16
N ARG A 479 -1.66 3.02 -6.03
CA ARG A 479 -2.54 1.84 -5.87
C ARG A 479 -2.35 1.14 -4.53
N ARG A 480 -1.60 1.76 -3.61
CA ARG A 480 -1.35 1.27 -2.25
C ARG A 480 -1.60 2.39 -1.25
N ALA A 481 -1.99 2.02 -0.04
CA ALA A 481 -2.06 2.96 1.07
C ALA A 481 -0.64 3.33 1.53
N HIS A 482 -0.53 4.51 2.15
CA HIS A 482 0.73 5.05 2.67
C HIS A 482 0.69 5.10 4.20
N GLU A 483 0.93 3.92 4.78
CA GLU A 483 0.85 3.63 6.21
C GLU A 483 1.96 4.32 7.04
N LYS A 484 1.92 4.14 8.36
CA LYS A 484 2.79 4.83 9.33
C LYS A 484 4.28 4.53 9.13
N VAL A 485 4.69 3.27 8.96
CA VAL A 485 6.11 2.92 8.78
C VAL A 485 6.39 2.83 7.30
N ARG A 486 7.33 3.66 6.82
CA ARG A 486 7.56 3.90 5.39
C ARG A 486 9.02 3.72 5.03
N ALA A 487 9.25 3.15 3.86
CA ALA A 487 10.54 3.14 3.17
C ALA A 487 10.31 3.45 1.68
N ALA A 488 11.37 3.81 0.98
CA ALA A 488 11.32 3.98 -0.46
C ALA A 488 12.60 3.50 -1.12
N VAL A 489 12.46 2.94 -2.33
CA VAL A 489 13.56 2.46 -3.15
C VAL A 489 13.68 3.31 -4.40
N VAL A 490 14.86 3.89 -4.63
CA VAL A 490 15.17 4.73 -5.81
C VAL A 490 16.18 4.00 -6.70
N ALA A 491 15.67 3.37 -7.76
CA ALA A 491 16.43 2.46 -8.62
C ALA A 491 16.21 2.72 -10.11
N THR A 492 17.16 2.29 -10.94
CA THR A 492 17.07 2.35 -12.41
C THR A 492 16.67 1.03 -13.04
N THR A 493 16.82 -0.08 -12.32
CA THR A 493 16.54 -1.43 -12.84
C THR A 493 15.70 -2.26 -11.87
N PRO A 494 14.88 -3.19 -12.38
CA PRO A 494 14.16 -4.19 -11.58
C PRO A 494 15.07 -4.95 -10.59
N GLY A 495 16.27 -5.36 -11.04
CA GLY A 495 17.24 -6.09 -10.22
C GLY A 495 17.76 -5.27 -9.03
N GLN A 496 18.14 -4.01 -9.25
CA GLN A 496 18.57 -3.11 -8.17
C GLN A 496 17.45 -2.84 -7.17
N ALA A 497 16.21 -2.67 -7.66
CA ALA A 497 15.06 -2.46 -6.80
C ALA A 497 14.78 -3.69 -5.93
N ALA A 498 14.83 -4.89 -6.51
CA ALA A 498 14.67 -6.15 -5.79
C ALA A 498 15.76 -6.36 -4.73
N GLU A 499 17.02 -6.01 -5.02
CA GLU A 499 18.11 -6.08 -4.04
C GLU A 499 17.91 -5.13 -2.86
N ALA A 500 17.49 -3.88 -3.12
CA ALA A 500 17.16 -2.92 -2.08
C ALA A 500 15.98 -3.38 -1.21
N LEU A 501 14.96 -4.01 -1.79
CA LEU A 501 13.84 -4.60 -1.06
C LEU A 501 14.29 -5.79 -0.19
N ARG A 502 15.21 -6.64 -0.67
CA ARG A 502 15.80 -7.72 0.16
C ARG A 502 16.61 -7.14 1.32
N ALA A 503 17.40 -6.09 1.07
CA ALA A 503 18.11 -5.40 2.13
C ALA A 503 17.15 -4.84 3.19
N LEU A 504 16.05 -4.20 2.77
CA LEU A 504 15.00 -3.74 3.68
C LEU A 504 14.39 -4.89 4.48
N ALA A 505 14.05 -6.02 3.83
CA ALA A 505 13.50 -7.21 4.49
C ALA A 505 14.43 -7.76 5.58
N GLU A 506 15.75 -7.75 5.31
CA GLU A 506 16.80 -8.22 6.22
C GLU A 506 17.22 -7.18 7.26
N GLY A 507 16.67 -5.96 7.21
CA GLY A 507 17.07 -4.85 8.11
C GLY A 507 18.47 -4.31 7.83
N ARG A 508 18.97 -4.45 6.59
CA ARG A 508 20.25 -3.92 6.12
C ARG A 508 20.05 -2.60 5.37
N THR A 509 21.09 -1.77 5.35
CA THR A 509 21.12 -0.56 4.52
C THR A 509 21.46 -0.89 3.07
N HIS A 510 21.04 -0.03 2.14
CA HIS A 510 21.36 -0.13 0.73
C HIS A 510 21.42 1.27 0.08
N PRO A 511 22.33 1.56 -0.87
CA PRO A 511 22.46 2.90 -1.46
C PRO A 511 21.22 3.42 -2.22
N ALA A 512 20.31 2.53 -2.60
CA ALA A 512 19.03 2.85 -3.23
C ALA A 512 17.85 2.85 -2.25
N LEU A 513 18.08 2.63 -0.95
CA LEU A 513 17.03 2.51 0.07
C LEU A 513 17.04 3.73 0.99
N VAL A 514 15.89 4.37 1.15
CA VAL A 514 15.64 5.45 2.11
C VAL A 514 14.63 4.96 3.16
N GLY A 515 14.99 5.08 4.44
CA GLY A 515 14.24 4.51 5.56
C GLY A 515 14.69 3.09 5.93
N PRO A 516 13.90 2.36 6.75
CA PRO A 516 12.54 2.71 7.17
C PRO A 516 12.48 3.83 8.22
N HIS A 517 11.42 4.62 8.18
CA HIS A 517 11.10 5.61 9.22
C HIS A 517 9.62 5.51 9.63
N THR A 518 9.33 5.86 10.87
CA THR A 518 7.97 5.97 11.39
C THR A 518 7.46 7.39 11.16
N ALA A 519 6.57 7.56 10.19
CA ALA A 519 5.97 8.84 9.87
C ALA A 519 5.15 9.39 11.06
N PRO A 520 5.23 10.70 11.34
CA PRO A 520 4.37 11.36 12.31
C PRO A 520 2.90 11.35 11.87
N GLU A 521 1.96 11.41 12.82
CA GLU A 521 0.53 11.58 12.51
C GLU A 521 0.24 12.91 11.81
N LYS A 522 0.94 13.97 12.23
CA LYS A 522 0.93 15.27 11.59
C LYS A 522 2.35 15.60 11.15
N PRO A 523 2.60 15.86 9.86
CA PRO A 523 3.90 16.33 9.43
C PRO A 523 4.20 17.66 10.11
N GLY A 524 5.46 17.84 10.51
CA GLY A 524 5.92 19.10 11.08
C GLY A 524 6.12 20.16 9.99
N ARG A 525 6.71 21.29 10.37
CA ARG A 525 6.93 22.43 9.47
C ARG A 525 7.90 22.05 8.33
N LEU A 526 7.56 22.36 7.08
CA LEU A 526 8.47 22.19 5.93
C LEU A 526 9.29 23.47 5.69
N VAL A 527 10.62 23.36 5.78
CA VAL A 527 11.54 24.47 5.51
C VAL A 527 12.38 24.17 4.28
N TRP A 528 12.38 25.08 3.30
CA TRP A 528 13.29 25.00 2.16
C TRP A 528 14.52 25.87 2.39
N MET A 529 15.69 25.23 2.37
CA MET A 529 16.99 25.85 2.61
C MET A 529 17.79 25.89 1.31
N PHE A 530 18.03 27.09 0.79
CA PHE A 530 18.67 27.29 -0.51
C PHE A 530 20.18 27.46 -0.36
N ALA A 531 20.95 26.57 -0.98
CA ALA A 531 22.41 26.60 -0.99
C ALA A 531 22.99 27.86 -1.65
N GLY A 532 24.19 28.25 -1.23
CA GLY A 532 24.95 29.34 -1.80
C GLY A 532 25.99 28.88 -2.82
N HIS A 533 26.99 29.73 -3.04
CA HIS A 533 28.18 29.41 -3.82
C HIS A 533 28.92 28.21 -3.20
N GLY A 534 29.44 27.31 -4.02
CA GLY A 534 30.06 26.05 -3.64
C GLY A 534 29.19 24.81 -3.87
N SER A 535 27.90 25.00 -4.17
CA SER A 535 26.96 23.92 -4.52
C SER A 535 27.00 23.53 -6.01
N GLN A 536 27.74 24.26 -6.84
CA GLN A 536 27.91 23.98 -8.26
C GLN A 536 28.87 22.81 -8.52
N HIS A 537 28.57 22.02 -9.54
CA HIS A 537 29.45 21.01 -10.13
C HIS A 537 29.11 20.81 -11.62
N ALA A 538 29.98 20.16 -12.39
CA ALA A 538 29.87 20.11 -13.85
C ALA A 538 28.55 19.47 -14.35
N ASP A 539 28.10 18.40 -13.67
CA ASP A 539 26.94 17.61 -14.08
C ASP A 539 25.60 18.08 -13.46
N MET A 540 25.60 19.21 -12.74
CA MET A 540 24.39 19.66 -12.04
C MET A 540 23.25 19.93 -13.02
N ALA A 541 22.03 19.57 -12.62
CA ALA A 541 20.79 19.71 -13.40
C ALA A 541 20.71 18.90 -14.72
N ALA A 542 21.74 18.17 -15.13
CA ALA A 542 21.78 17.50 -16.42
C ALA A 542 20.74 16.36 -16.54
N THR A 543 20.67 15.46 -15.57
CA THR A 543 19.76 14.31 -15.62
C THR A 543 18.33 14.73 -15.32
N CYS A 544 18.12 15.70 -14.41
CA CYS A 544 16.79 16.28 -14.20
C CYS A 544 16.27 16.96 -15.46
N TYR A 545 17.12 17.73 -16.16
CA TYR A 545 16.74 18.38 -17.42
C TYR A 545 16.37 17.35 -18.49
N ALA A 546 17.07 16.23 -18.56
CA ALA A 546 16.77 15.14 -19.49
C ALA A 546 15.48 14.36 -19.11
N ALA A 547 15.27 14.05 -17.83
CA ALA A 547 14.23 13.15 -17.38
C ALA A 547 12.89 13.83 -17.02
N LEU A 548 12.91 15.09 -16.56
CA LEU A 548 11.74 15.75 -15.97
C LEU A 548 11.26 16.94 -16.82
N PRO A 549 10.12 16.83 -17.53
CA PRO A 549 9.60 17.93 -18.36
C PRO A 549 9.36 19.23 -17.59
N VAL A 550 8.84 19.15 -16.37
CA VAL A 550 8.58 20.34 -15.53
C VAL A 550 9.87 21.05 -15.12
N PHE A 551 10.91 20.29 -14.79
CA PHE A 551 12.22 20.83 -14.45
C PHE A 551 12.83 21.54 -15.65
N ARG A 552 12.81 20.88 -16.82
CA ARG A 552 13.32 21.43 -18.08
C ARG A 552 12.63 22.74 -18.44
N GLN A 553 11.29 22.76 -18.38
CA GLN A 553 10.50 23.94 -18.69
C GLN A 553 10.84 25.10 -17.76
N ALA A 554 10.83 24.86 -16.44
CA ALA A 554 11.14 25.89 -15.45
C ALA A 554 12.57 26.43 -15.58
N LEU A 555 13.54 25.55 -15.89
CA LEU A 555 14.91 25.96 -16.15
C LEU A 555 15.00 26.87 -17.38
N GLU A 556 14.38 26.52 -18.50
CA GLU A 556 14.41 27.34 -19.72
C GLU A 556 13.67 28.69 -19.54
N GLU A 557 12.56 28.71 -18.80
CA GLU A 557 11.86 29.95 -18.43
C GLU A 557 12.76 30.88 -17.59
N ALA A 558 13.41 30.33 -16.56
CA ALA A 558 14.34 31.07 -15.72
C ALA A 558 15.58 31.54 -16.51
N ARG A 559 16.07 30.70 -17.43
CA ARG A 559 17.21 31.00 -18.31
C ARG A 559 16.89 32.15 -19.25
N ALA A 560 15.68 32.16 -19.83
CA ALA A 560 15.20 33.24 -20.68
C ALA A 560 15.03 34.56 -19.90
N ALA A 561 14.47 34.52 -18.69
CA ALA A 561 14.35 35.70 -17.83
C ALA A 561 15.73 36.27 -17.47
N LEU A 562 16.68 35.42 -17.11
CA LEU A 562 18.05 35.84 -16.81
C LEU A 562 18.77 36.42 -18.05
N ALA A 563 18.59 35.80 -19.22
CA ALA A 563 19.15 36.30 -20.48
C ALA A 563 18.68 37.71 -20.83
N ALA A 564 17.40 38.03 -20.54
CA ALA A 564 16.83 39.35 -20.80
C ALA A 564 17.54 40.47 -20.02
N HIS A 565 17.98 40.21 -18.79
CA HIS A 565 18.71 41.18 -17.96
C HIS A 565 20.22 41.18 -18.23
N LEU A 566 20.80 40.07 -18.68
CA LEU A 566 22.23 39.98 -19.02
C LEU A 566 22.57 40.52 -20.43
N GLY A 567 21.61 40.49 -21.36
CA GLY A 567 21.86 40.79 -22.78
C GLY A 567 22.64 39.69 -23.53
N ARG A 568 22.82 38.51 -22.90
CA ARG A 568 23.52 37.33 -23.45
C ARG A 568 22.93 36.05 -22.88
N GLN A 569 23.24 34.90 -23.50
CA GLN A 569 22.79 33.61 -22.99
C GLN A 569 23.56 33.22 -21.71
N PRO A 570 22.87 32.90 -20.61
CA PRO A 570 23.48 32.35 -19.41
C PRO A 570 23.72 30.84 -19.56
N TRP A 571 24.38 30.26 -18.55
CA TRP A 571 24.70 28.83 -18.46
C TRP A 571 23.51 27.91 -18.75
N ARG A 572 23.79 26.77 -19.40
CA ARG A 572 22.86 25.66 -19.62
C ARG A 572 23.45 24.34 -19.08
N PRO A 573 22.61 23.39 -18.58
CA PRO A 573 23.08 22.07 -18.19
C PRO A 573 23.92 21.37 -19.29
N GLY A 574 25.05 20.78 -18.89
CA GLY A 574 26.04 20.18 -19.79
C GLY A 574 27.14 21.13 -20.28
N GLU A 575 27.01 22.44 -20.05
CA GLU A 575 28.08 23.41 -20.30
C GLU A 575 29.04 23.51 -19.10
N PRO A 576 30.35 23.74 -19.34
CA PRO A 576 31.31 23.95 -18.27
C PRO A 576 30.97 25.20 -17.45
N ILE A 577 31.11 25.09 -16.13
CA ILE A 577 30.89 26.22 -15.22
C ILE A 577 32.22 26.97 -15.05
N THR A 578 32.42 28.02 -15.84
CA THR A 578 33.65 28.82 -15.85
C THR A 578 33.47 30.16 -15.12
N GLY A 579 34.24 30.37 -14.04
CA GLY A 579 34.28 31.62 -13.28
C GLY A 579 33.09 31.83 -12.34
N PHE A 580 33.18 32.89 -11.53
CA PHE A 580 32.23 33.16 -10.45
C PHE A 580 30.81 33.50 -10.93
N GLU A 581 30.68 34.27 -12.01
CA GLU A 581 29.38 34.70 -12.55
C GLU A 581 28.55 33.50 -13.04
N THR A 582 29.15 32.65 -13.88
CA THR A 582 28.52 31.44 -14.43
C THR A 582 28.08 30.48 -13.33
N ALA A 583 28.88 30.35 -12.26
CA ALA A 583 28.51 29.54 -11.10
C ALA A 583 27.24 30.05 -10.41
N GLN A 584 27.07 31.38 -10.28
CA GLN A 584 25.82 31.92 -9.72
C GLN A 584 24.62 31.65 -10.62
N HIS A 585 24.79 31.73 -11.94
CA HIS A 585 23.72 31.40 -12.89
C HIS A 585 23.30 29.93 -12.73
N ALA A 586 24.27 29.01 -12.71
CA ALA A 586 24.00 27.58 -12.59
C ALA A 586 23.25 27.22 -11.31
N ILE A 587 23.68 27.77 -10.17
CA ILE A 587 23.02 27.56 -8.87
C ILE A 587 21.57 28.05 -8.90
N TRP A 588 21.35 29.30 -9.30
CA TRP A 588 20.02 29.89 -9.24
C TRP A 588 19.03 29.24 -10.22
N LEU A 589 19.48 28.95 -11.44
CA LEU A 589 18.66 28.25 -12.45
C LEU A 589 18.24 26.87 -11.95
N THR A 590 19.16 26.12 -11.35
CA THR A 590 18.89 24.79 -10.79
C THR A 590 17.92 24.86 -9.61
N GLN A 591 18.13 25.77 -8.66
CA GLN A 591 17.24 25.95 -7.51
C GLN A 591 15.83 26.40 -7.91
N THR A 592 15.72 27.22 -8.96
CA THR A 592 14.43 27.66 -9.50
C THR A 592 13.68 26.49 -10.16
N ALA A 593 14.38 25.66 -10.93
CA ALA A 593 13.81 24.45 -11.52
C ALA A 593 13.42 23.39 -10.47
N GLN A 594 14.23 23.19 -9.43
CA GLN A 594 13.91 22.36 -8.27
C GLN A 594 12.64 22.88 -7.57
N THR A 595 12.55 24.19 -7.32
CA THR A 595 11.38 24.84 -6.70
C THR A 595 10.10 24.56 -7.48
N ALA A 596 10.14 24.69 -8.81
CA ALA A 596 8.99 24.39 -9.67
C ALA A 596 8.62 22.89 -9.63
N THR A 597 9.61 22.00 -9.59
CA THR A 597 9.40 20.55 -9.50
C THR A 597 8.77 20.14 -8.17
N TRP A 598 9.26 20.69 -7.04
CA TRP A 598 8.67 20.46 -5.72
C TRP A 598 7.22 20.94 -5.65
N ARG A 599 6.92 22.13 -6.20
CA ARG A 599 5.54 22.63 -6.33
C ARG A 599 4.69 21.73 -7.21
N HIS A 600 5.24 21.19 -8.30
CA HIS A 600 4.54 20.25 -9.18
C HIS A 600 4.14 18.95 -8.48
N TRP A 601 5.00 18.43 -7.59
CA TRP A 601 4.66 17.30 -6.72
C TRP A 601 3.73 17.66 -5.55
N GLY A 602 3.40 18.94 -5.42
CA GLY A 602 2.41 19.45 -4.47
C GLY A 602 2.98 19.93 -3.15
N TYR A 603 4.28 20.20 -3.07
CA TYR A 603 4.91 20.75 -1.89
C TYR A 603 4.94 22.28 -1.92
N ALA A 604 4.65 22.88 -0.77
CA ALA A 604 4.86 24.29 -0.49
C ALA A 604 5.59 24.42 0.85
N PRO A 605 6.59 25.29 0.98
CA PRO A 605 7.30 25.49 2.23
C PRO A 605 6.50 26.39 3.17
N ASP A 606 6.58 26.13 4.47
CA ASP A 606 6.10 27.05 5.50
C ASP A 606 7.11 28.16 5.80
N ALA A 607 8.39 27.87 5.57
CA ALA A 607 9.48 28.83 5.68
C ALA A 607 10.54 28.58 4.61
N VAL A 608 11.18 29.66 4.20
CA VAL A 608 12.35 29.61 3.33
C VAL A 608 13.52 30.34 3.98
N ILE A 609 14.71 29.81 3.74
CA ILE A 609 15.98 30.40 4.17
C ILE A 609 17.00 30.17 3.06
N GLY A 610 17.89 31.13 2.82
CA GLY A 610 18.91 30.99 1.79
C GLY A 610 20.28 31.40 2.30
N HIS A 611 21.32 30.80 1.75
CA HIS A 611 22.71 31.19 2.01
C HIS A 611 23.22 32.11 0.90
N SER A 612 23.48 33.38 1.22
CA SER A 612 24.02 34.36 0.27
C SER A 612 23.17 34.47 -1.01
N LEU A 613 23.62 33.93 -2.15
CA LEU A 613 22.85 33.87 -3.40
C LEU A 613 21.52 33.13 -3.22
N GLY A 614 21.50 32.09 -2.39
CA GLY A 614 20.32 31.28 -2.15
C GLY A 614 19.13 32.07 -1.61
N GLU A 615 19.34 33.25 -1.00
CA GLU A 615 18.24 34.12 -0.57
C GLU A 615 17.40 34.63 -1.76
N VAL A 616 17.98 34.76 -2.95
CA VAL A 616 17.23 35.18 -4.15
C VAL A 616 16.27 34.08 -4.60
N ALA A 617 16.75 32.83 -4.63
CA ALA A 617 15.91 31.67 -4.91
C ALA A 617 14.84 31.46 -3.82
N ALA A 618 15.21 31.64 -2.54
CA ALA A 618 14.28 31.60 -1.42
C ALA A 618 13.18 32.67 -1.55
N ALA A 619 13.52 33.91 -1.90
CA ALA A 619 12.55 34.99 -2.09
C ALA A 619 11.57 34.67 -3.22
N HIS A 620 12.04 34.09 -4.33
CA HIS A 620 11.18 33.60 -5.41
C HIS A 620 10.29 32.43 -4.97
N ALA A 621 10.85 31.47 -4.22
CA ALA A 621 10.12 30.33 -3.70
C ALA A 621 9.06 30.70 -2.64
N ALA A 622 9.28 31.78 -1.88
CA ALA A 622 8.27 32.38 -1.03
C ALA A 622 7.19 33.16 -1.80
N GLY A 623 7.40 33.47 -3.08
CA GLY A 623 6.52 34.33 -3.86
C GLY A 623 6.73 35.83 -3.60
N ALA A 624 7.78 36.19 -2.86
CA ALA A 624 8.12 37.59 -2.58
C ALA A 624 8.71 38.31 -3.81
N LEU A 625 9.43 37.57 -4.67
CA LEU A 625 9.90 38.05 -5.97
C LEU A 625 9.27 37.27 -7.12
N THR A 626 8.89 37.98 -8.18
CA THR A 626 8.56 37.34 -9.46
C THR A 626 9.80 36.67 -10.06
N LEU A 627 9.62 35.78 -11.04
CA LEU A 627 10.75 35.15 -11.72
C LEU A 627 11.66 36.21 -12.38
N ASP A 628 11.06 37.23 -12.99
CA ASP A 628 11.77 38.33 -13.64
C ASP A 628 12.53 39.20 -12.64
N ASP A 629 11.90 39.58 -11.52
CA ASP A 629 12.56 40.35 -10.46
C ASP A 629 13.74 39.57 -9.84
N ALA A 630 13.57 38.28 -9.59
CA ALA A 630 14.64 37.42 -9.09
C ALA A 630 15.79 37.30 -10.11
N ALA A 631 15.47 37.12 -11.40
CA ALA A 631 16.45 37.08 -12.48
C ALA A 631 17.25 38.40 -12.57
N ARG A 632 16.56 39.54 -12.40
CA ARG A 632 17.18 40.87 -12.36
C ARG A 632 18.18 41.02 -11.20
N VAL A 633 17.81 40.54 -10.01
CA VAL A 633 18.72 40.50 -8.84
C VAL A 633 19.95 39.66 -9.13
N VAL A 634 19.78 38.46 -9.68
CA VAL A 634 20.90 37.57 -10.01
C VAL A 634 21.80 38.17 -11.09
N ALA A 635 21.22 38.71 -12.17
CA ALA A 635 21.98 39.32 -13.27
C ALA A 635 22.88 40.46 -12.77
N ALA A 636 22.30 41.43 -12.05
CA ALA A 636 23.03 42.58 -11.54
C ALA A 636 24.09 42.18 -10.51
N ARG A 637 23.73 41.31 -9.56
CA ARG A 637 24.62 40.88 -8.47
C ARG A 637 25.79 40.06 -8.99
N SER A 638 25.55 39.10 -9.86
CA SER A 638 26.59 38.19 -10.36
C SER A 638 27.63 38.93 -11.20
N ALA A 639 27.19 39.80 -12.11
CA ALA A 639 28.08 40.62 -12.93
C ALA A 639 28.94 41.57 -12.08
N LEU A 640 28.33 42.29 -11.12
CA LEU A 640 29.07 43.23 -10.26
C LEU A 640 30.09 42.52 -9.35
N LEU A 641 29.75 41.35 -8.80
CA LEU A 641 30.68 40.59 -7.96
C LEU A 641 31.84 40.00 -8.77
N ALA A 642 31.62 39.60 -10.02
CA ALA A 642 32.68 39.08 -10.87
C ALA A 642 33.82 40.11 -11.10
N GLU A 643 33.50 41.41 -11.09
CA GLU A 643 34.51 42.49 -11.15
C GLU A 643 35.49 42.46 -9.96
N THR A 644 35.13 41.79 -8.86
CA THR A 644 35.95 41.71 -7.63
C THR A 644 36.74 40.41 -7.47
N GLU A 645 36.60 39.45 -8.38
CA GLU A 645 37.35 38.18 -8.39
C GLU A 645 38.88 38.38 -8.30
N PRO A 646 39.49 39.37 -8.97
CA PRO A 646 40.93 39.62 -8.83
C PRO A 646 41.35 40.29 -7.51
N LEU A 647 40.41 40.83 -6.72
CA LEU A 647 40.69 41.76 -5.63
C LEU A 647 40.77 41.08 -4.25
N GLY A 648 40.22 39.88 -4.09
CA GLY A 648 40.15 39.19 -2.81
C GLY A 648 39.36 37.89 -2.86
N GLY A 649 38.96 37.39 -1.70
CA GLY A 649 38.19 36.16 -1.62
C GLY A 649 37.66 35.84 -0.22
N LEU A 650 37.57 34.54 0.05
CA LEU A 650 37.05 33.88 1.23
C LEU A 650 38.04 32.85 1.80
N LEU A 651 38.18 32.80 3.12
CA LEU A 651 38.95 31.82 3.87
C LEU A 651 38.01 31.09 4.82
N VAL A 652 37.88 29.78 4.65
CA VAL A 652 37.09 28.92 5.56
C VAL A 652 37.99 28.51 6.73
N THR A 653 37.50 28.64 7.96
CA THR A 653 38.26 28.32 9.18
C THR A 653 37.41 27.52 10.16
N ASP A 654 38.02 26.59 10.89
CA ASP A 654 37.40 25.88 12.02
C ASP A 654 37.52 26.70 13.32
N LEU A 655 37.05 27.95 13.25
CA LEU A 655 37.02 28.89 14.36
C LEU A 655 35.59 29.33 14.63
N THR A 656 35.25 29.51 15.91
CA THR A 656 34.05 30.24 16.30
C THR A 656 34.14 31.69 15.81
N ARG A 657 33.00 32.40 15.81
CA ARG A 657 32.97 33.81 15.45
C ARG A 657 33.93 34.63 16.29
N GLU A 658 33.89 34.44 17.60
CA GLU A 658 34.69 35.21 18.56
C GLU A 658 36.18 34.95 18.33
N GLN A 659 36.57 33.69 18.10
CA GLN A 659 37.95 33.32 17.80
C GLN A 659 38.44 33.88 16.46
N ALA A 660 37.60 33.87 15.42
CA ALA A 660 37.95 34.44 14.13
C ALA A 660 38.09 35.98 14.19
N GLU A 661 37.20 36.67 14.91
CA GLU A 661 37.28 38.13 15.15
C GLU A 661 38.52 38.48 15.98
N GLU A 662 38.86 37.67 16.98
CA GLU A 662 40.10 37.79 17.76
C GLU A 662 41.33 37.59 16.88
N ALA A 663 41.39 36.52 16.08
CA ALA A 663 42.50 36.25 15.17
C ALA A 663 42.71 37.39 14.16
N ILE A 664 41.64 37.90 13.56
CA ILE A 664 41.69 39.08 12.67
C ILE A 664 42.30 40.29 13.39
N THR A 665 41.95 40.49 14.66
CA THR A 665 42.45 41.62 15.45
C THR A 665 43.92 41.43 15.85
N VAL A 666 44.28 40.27 16.39
CA VAL A 666 45.64 39.92 16.82
C VAL A 666 46.63 40.01 15.66
N HIS A 667 46.24 39.56 14.47
CA HIS A 667 47.05 39.63 13.26
C HIS A 667 46.92 40.98 12.52
N ARG A 668 46.35 42.01 13.15
CA ARG A 668 46.28 43.40 12.64
C ARG A 668 45.56 43.56 11.30
N HIS A 669 44.54 42.73 11.07
CA HIS A 669 43.68 42.79 9.88
C HIS A 669 42.28 43.34 10.19
N ALA A 670 42.08 43.92 11.38
CA ALA A 670 40.83 44.60 11.73
C ALA A 670 40.52 45.73 10.74
N GLY A 671 39.31 45.72 10.17
CA GLY A 671 38.87 46.69 9.17
C GLY A 671 39.21 46.33 7.72
N THR A 672 40.10 45.36 7.47
CA THR A 672 40.36 44.81 6.13
C THR A 672 39.72 43.43 5.92
N LEU A 673 39.80 42.56 6.93
CA LEU A 673 39.13 41.27 6.97
C LEU A 673 37.89 41.33 7.87
N VAL A 674 36.85 40.60 7.50
CA VAL A 674 35.63 40.44 8.32
C VAL A 674 35.14 39.00 8.29
N VAL A 675 34.42 38.58 9.33
CA VAL A 675 33.66 37.33 9.31
C VAL A 675 32.45 37.52 8.38
N ALA A 676 32.50 36.91 7.20
CA ALA A 676 31.50 37.00 6.14
C ALA A 676 30.37 35.98 6.28
N ALA A 677 30.63 34.80 6.87
CA ALA A 677 29.58 33.82 7.12
C ALA A 677 29.81 33.02 8.40
N ARG A 678 28.70 32.66 9.06
CA ARG A 678 28.62 31.69 10.15
C ARG A 678 27.76 30.53 9.68
N ASN A 679 28.43 29.47 9.27
CA ASN A 679 27.75 28.31 8.70
C ASN A 679 27.50 27.26 9.79
N ALA A 680 28.46 27.07 10.69
CA ALA A 680 28.37 26.18 11.84
C ALA A 680 28.78 26.93 13.14
N PRO A 681 28.50 26.38 14.33
CA PRO A 681 28.91 26.99 15.61
C PRO A 681 30.43 27.17 15.75
N ASP A 682 31.19 26.27 15.14
CA ASP A 682 32.65 26.12 15.22
C ASP A 682 33.35 26.34 13.87
N ALA A 683 32.63 26.77 12.83
CA ALA A 683 33.21 27.07 11.53
C ALA A 683 32.69 28.38 10.94
N THR A 684 33.63 29.22 10.52
CA THR A 684 33.37 30.56 9.98
C THR A 684 34.07 30.77 8.64
N VAL A 685 33.57 31.75 7.88
CA VAL A 685 34.19 32.20 6.63
C VAL A 685 34.63 33.64 6.80
N VAL A 686 35.92 33.90 6.63
CA VAL A 686 36.52 35.23 6.64
C VAL A 686 36.60 35.76 5.21
N SER A 687 36.31 37.03 4.98
CA SER A 687 36.38 37.67 3.67
C SER A 687 37.20 38.94 3.69
N GLY A 688 37.93 39.18 2.59
CA GLY A 688 38.63 40.43 2.34
C GLY A 688 39.67 40.31 1.22
N PRO A 689 40.64 41.24 1.14
CA PRO A 689 41.64 41.25 0.08
C PRO A 689 42.60 40.05 0.15
N THR A 690 43.16 39.65 -1.00
CA THR A 690 43.97 38.42 -1.13
C THR A 690 45.14 38.38 -0.16
N ARG A 691 45.92 39.45 -0.08
CA ARG A 691 47.13 39.49 0.74
C ARG A 691 46.84 39.31 2.25
N PRO A 692 45.97 40.11 2.89
CA PRO A 692 45.56 39.88 4.28
C PRO A 692 44.98 38.48 4.53
N LEU A 693 44.22 37.91 3.59
CA LEU A 693 43.69 36.55 3.74
C LEU A 693 44.80 35.49 3.76
N GLU A 694 45.80 35.61 2.90
CA GLU A 694 46.96 34.69 2.91
C GLU A 694 47.80 34.87 4.17
N GLU A 695 48.05 36.11 4.61
CA GLU A 695 48.76 36.40 5.86
C GLU A 695 48.03 35.78 7.07
N LEU A 696 46.70 35.89 7.13
CA LEU A 696 45.90 35.23 8.17
C LEU A 696 45.93 33.71 8.04
N ARG A 697 45.81 33.16 6.82
CA ARG A 697 45.86 31.70 6.59
C ARG A 697 47.17 31.11 7.09
N GLU A 698 48.30 31.69 6.70
CA GLU A 698 49.63 31.22 7.11
C GLU A 698 49.80 31.31 8.64
N ALA A 699 49.28 32.36 9.27
CA ALA A 699 49.31 32.51 10.71
C ALA A 699 48.46 31.46 11.45
N LEU A 700 47.29 31.12 10.92
CA LEU A 700 46.42 30.07 11.46
C LEU A 700 47.02 28.67 11.23
N ASP A 701 47.56 28.41 10.04
CA ASP A 701 48.25 27.15 9.71
C ASP A 701 49.45 26.93 10.65
N ALA A 702 50.22 27.98 10.95
CA ALA A 702 51.33 27.91 11.91
C ALA A 702 50.89 27.60 13.35
N GLN A 703 49.63 27.86 13.69
CA GLN A 703 49.01 27.52 14.97
C GLN A 703 48.29 26.16 14.96
N GLY A 704 48.32 25.44 13.83
CA GLY A 704 47.61 24.18 13.64
C GLY A 704 46.09 24.34 13.53
N VAL A 705 45.59 25.55 13.25
CA VAL A 705 44.18 25.84 13.03
C VAL A 705 43.86 25.66 11.55
N PHE A 706 42.83 24.89 11.21
CA PHE A 706 42.42 24.70 9.82
C PHE A 706 41.98 26.03 9.18
N ALA A 707 42.62 26.40 8.08
CA ALA A 707 42.27 27.54 7.25
C ALA A 707 42.46 27.23 5.76
N ARG A 708 41.40 27.37 4.94
CA ARG A 708 41.45 27.02 3.51
C ARG A 708 40.79 28.06 2.61
N ARG A 709 41.50 28.50 1.55
CA ARG A 709 40.94 29.39 0.52
C ARG A 709 39.82 28.68 -0.24
N VAL A 710 38.76 29.42 -0.58
CA VAL A 710 37.72 28.94 -1.50
C VAL A 710 38.19 29.17 -2.94
N ALA A 711 38.05 28.17 -3.80
CA ALA A 711 38.42 28.32 -5.21
C ALA A 711 37.37 29.15 -5.97
N HIS A 712 37.82 29.97 -6.93
CA HIS A 712 36.96 30.81 -7.78
C HIS A 712 35.96 31.64 -6.97
N ASP A 713 36.48 32.38 -5.99
CA ASP A 713 35.70 33.15 -5.03
C ASP A 713 35.88 34.66 -5.18
N VAL A 714 35.10 35.42 -4.40
CA VAL A 714 35.11 36.88 -4.38
C VAL A 714 35.01 37.38 -2.93
N PRO A 715 35.47 38.58 -2.60
CA PRO A 715 35.41 39.12 -1.23
C PRO A 715 34.00 39.64 -0.86
N ALA A 716 32.96 38.82 -1.08
CA ALA A 716 31.57 39.14 -0.77
C ALA A 716 31.34 39.27 0.75
N HIS A 717 30.28 39.99 1.15
CA HIS A 717 29.93 40.22 2.56
C HIS A 717 31.02 40.95 3.36
N SER A 718 31.87 41.73 2.66
CA SER A 718 32.99 42.48 3.22
C SER A 718 32.96 43.97 2.82
N PRO A 719 33.77 44.84 3.43
CA PRO A 719 33.95 46.21 2.96
C PRO A 719 34.34 46.31 1.47
N ALA A 720 34.94 45.27 0.88
CA ALA A 720 35.38 45.26 -0.51
C ALA A 720 34.21 45.43 -1.51
N VAL A 721 32.98 45.06 -1.14
CA VAL A 721 31.80 45.25 -2.00
C VAL A 721 31.17 46.64 -1.88
N GLN A 722 31.65 47.50 -0.98
CA GLN A 722 31.09 48.85 -0.76
C GLN A 722 30.98 49.69 -2.05
N PRO A 723 31.96 49.70 -2.96
CA PRO A 723 31.87 50.45 -4.22
C PRO A 723 30.77 49.93 -5.18
N LEU A 724 30.34 48.68 -5.01
CA LEU A 724 29.31 48.06 -5.87
C LEU A 724 27.90 48.43 -5.44
N LEU A 725 27.68 48.79 -4.17
CA LEU A 725 26.33 48.93 -3.60
C LEU A 725 25.47 49.98 -4.33
N PRO A 726 25.95 51.20 -4.66
CA PRO A 726 25.14 52.17 -5.39
C PRO A 726 24.77 51.68 -6.79
N ARG A 727 25.69 50.98 -7.47
CA ARG A 727 25.45 50.39 -8.80
C ARG A 727 24.41 49.28 -8.73
N LEU A 728 24.48 48.43 -7.71
CA LEU A 728 23.48 47.39 -7.47
C LEU A 728 22.10 48.00 -7.18
N THR A 729 22.00 48.98 -6.28
CA THR A 729 20.73 49.64 -5.97
C THR A 729 20.12 50.28 -7.21
N GLN A 730 20.93 50.93 -8.05
CA GLN A 730 20.47 51.51 -9.31
C GLN A 730 19.99 50.42 -10.30
N ALA A 731 20.75 49.34 -10.46
CA ALA A 731 20.39 48.23 -11.34
C ALA A 731 19.08 47.55 -10.92
N LEU A 732 18.73 47.61 -9.63
CA LEU A 732 17.51 47.05 -9.05
C LEU A 732 16.39 48.08 -8.86
N HIS A 733 16.54 49.30 -9.38
CA HIS A 733 15.50 50.33 -9.28
C HIS A 733 14.18 49.86 -9.92
N GLY A 734 13.08 49.92 -9.16
CA GLY A 734 11.77 49.49 -9.63
C GLY A 734 11.45 48.01 -9.43
N LEU A 735 12.28 47.26 -8.68
CA LEU A 735 11.85 45.98 -8.10
C LEU A 735 10.50 46.18 -7.39
N ALA A 736 9.58 45.22 -7.54
CA ALA A 736 8.27 45.25 -6.91
C ALA A 736 8.03 44.02 -6.01
N PRO A 737 8.75 43.89 -4.87
CA PRO A 737 8.57 42.79 -3.94
C PRO A 737 7.16 42.77 -3.34
N ARG A 738 6.68 41.58 -2.98
CA ARG A 738 5.30 41.36 -2.52
C ARG A 738 5.26 40.49 -1.27
N GLY A 739 4.10 40.46 -0.62
CA GLY A 739 3.81 39.44 0.39
C GLY A 739 3.82 38.05 -0.24
N GLY A 740 4.52 37.11 0.41
CA GLY A 740 4.68 35.74 -0.04
C GLY A 740 3.74 34.75 0.66
N THR A 741 3.74 33.50 0.21
CA THR A 741 3.00 32.38 0.83
C THR A 741 3.81 31.66 1.92
N ALA A 742 5.13 31.87 1.96
CA ALA A 742 6.03 31.27 2.95
C ALA A 742 6.77 32.36 3.72
N VAL A 743 7.13 32.09 4.98
CA VAL A 743 7.90 33.04 5.80
C VAL A 743 9.35 33.07 5.31
N PHE A 744 9.82 34.24 4.87
CA PHE A 744 11.20 34.44 4.47
C PHE A 744 12.08 34.76 5.68
N HIS A 745 13.05 33.91 5.98
CA HIS A 745 14.02 34.14 7.06
C HIS A 745 15.33 34.67 6.49
N SER A 746 15.66 35.92 6.81
CA SER A 746 16.90 36.54 6.32
C SER A 746 18.09 36.20 7.20
N THR A 747 19.11 35.62 6.59
CA THR A 747 20.43 35.39 7.18
C THR A 747 21.23 36.68 7.33
N ALA A 748 20.94 37.72 6.55
CA ALA A 748 21.54 39.04 6.71
C ALA A 748 20.98 39.80 7.93
N GLU A 749 19.69 39.65 8.25
CA GLU A 749 19.05 40.35 9.38
C GLU A 749 18.82 39.48 10.63
N CYS A 750 18.99 38.15 10.55
CA CYS A 750 18.71 37.18 11.63
C CYS A 750 17.26 37.22 12.14
N ARG A 751 16.30 37.38 11.22
CA ARG A 751 14.88 37.43 11.57
C ARG A 751 13.97 37.06 10.40
N PRO A 752 12.72 36.66 10.66
CA PRO A 752 11.70 36.63 9.62
C PRO A 752 11.48 38.05 9.07
N LEU A 753 11.28 38.16 7.76
CA LEU A 753 10.95 39.39 7.07
C LEU A 753 9.68 39.22 6.23
N ASP A 754 8.89 40.29 6.15
CA ASP A 754 7.84 40.43 5.15
C ASP A 754 8.50 40.57 3.76
N GLY A 755 8.01 39.79 2.79
CA GLY A 755 8.50 39.77 1.41
C GLY A 755 8.48 41.14 0.72
N THR A 756 7.56 42.04 1.10
CA THR A 756 7.50 43.43 0.60
C THR A 756 8.75 44.25 0.92
N ARG A 757 9.55 43.82 1.90
CA ARG A 757 10.78 44.50 2.34
C ARG A 757 12.02 44.07 1.56
N LEU A 758 11.90 43.13 0.62
CA LEU A 758 13.02 42.60 -0.19
C LEU A 758 13.34 43.50 -1.39
N ASP A 759 13.41 44.81 -1.16
CA ASP A 759 13.63 45.85 -2.16
C ASP A 759 15.12 45.99 -2.56
N ALA A 760 15.42 46.94 -3.46
CA ALA A 760 16.79 47.21 -3.91
C ALA A 760 17.75 47.58 -2.75
N ALA A 761 17.25 48.22 -1.69
CA ALA A 761 18.04 48.59 -0.53
C ALA A 761 18.35 47.36 0.34
N TYR A 762 17.41 46.43 0.45
CA TYR A 762 17.63 45.14 1.08
C TYR A 762 18.74 44.36 0.38
N TRP A 763 18.67 44.18 -0.94
CA TRP A 763 19.70 43.40 -1.66
C TRP A 763 21.10 44.03 -1.58
N ALA A 764 21.19 45.37 -1.56
CA ALA A 764 22.46 46.06 -1.32
C ALA A 764 22.99 45.84 0.11
N ARG A 765 22.11 45.90 1.13
CA ARG A 765 22.50 45.55 2.51
C ARG A 765 22.92 44.09 2.62
N GLN A 766 22.14 43.18 2.04
CA GLN A 766 22.38 41.73 2.04
C GLN A 766 23.76 41.38 1.49
N LEU A 767 24.15 42.01 0.38
CA LEU A 767 25.45 41.80 -0.25
C LEU A 767 26.62 42.19 0.67
N ARG A 768 26.42 43.20 1.53
CA ARG A 768 27.44 43.73 2.45
C ARG A 768 27.43 43.05 3.81
N SER A 769 26.28 42.61 4.29
CA SER A 769 26.09 42.01 5.61
C SER A 769 26.60 40.57 5.67
N PRO A 770 27.05 40.10 6.85
CA PRO A 770 27.45 38.70 7.02
C PRO A 770 26.25 37.75 6.92
N VAL A 771 26.50 36.54 6.41
CA VAL A 771 25.51 35.45 6.32
C VAL A 771 25.48 34.68 7.64
N ARG A 772 24.38 34.80 8.40
CA ARG A 772 24.25 34.21 9.74
C ARG A 772 23.28 33.03 9.75
N LEU A 773 23.67 31.93 9.09
CA LEU A 773 22.83 30.74 8.94
C LEU A 773 22.56 30.07 10.28
N THR A 774 23.60 29.84 11.09
CA THR A 774 23.49 29.18 12.42
C THR A 774 22.53 29.90 13.36
N ASP A 775 22.47 31.23 13.27
CA ASP A 775 21.61 32.07 14.12
C ASP A 775 20.15 32.06 13.63
N THR A 776 19.94 31.91 12.32
CA THR A 776 18.64 32.12 11.66
C THR A 776 17.88 30.81 11.47
N LEU A 777 18.58 29.71 11.21
CA LEU A 777 17.95 28.42 10.92
C LEU A 777 17.07 27.89 12.08
N PRO A 778 17.47 27.97 13.36
CA PRO A 778 16.59 27.57 14.46
C PRO A 778 15.28 28.36 14.50
N LEU A 779 15.29 29.63 14.09
CA LEU A 779 14.08 30.46 14.00
C LEU A 779 13.15 30.01 12.87
N ALA A 780 13.72 29.51 11.77
CA ALA A 780 12.95 28.97 10.66
C ALA A 780 12.38 27.58 10.97
N ALA A 781 13.18 26.72 11.61
CA ALA A 781 12.84 25.33 11.89
C ALA A 781 11.86 25.15 13.07
N GLY A 782 12.01 25.90 14.17
CA GLY A 782 11.23 25.61 15.38
C GLY A 782 11.59 24.23 15.96
N THR A 783 10.60 23.48 16.45
CA THR A 783 10.80 22.25 17.25
C THR A 783 10.53 20.94 16.52
N ASP A 784 9.92 20.94 15.33
CA ASP A 784 9.53 19.69 14.63
C ASP A 784 9.67 19.75 13.10
N ALA A 785 10.47 20.68 12.58
CA ALA A 785 10.59 20.86 11.13
C ALA A 785 11.28 19.71 10.38
N VAL A 786 10.96 19.64 9.09
CA VAL A 786 11.75 18.97 8.07
C VAL A 786 12.38 20.04 7.19
N VAL A 787 13.71 20.14 7.22
CA VAL A 787 14.51 21.09 6.44
C VAL A 787 15.06 20.37 5.21
N VAL A 788 14.75 20.88 4.01
CA VAL A 788 15.22 20.34 2.73
C VAL A 788 16.20 21.30 2.10
N GLU A 789 17.41 20.82 1.80
CA GLU A 789 18.41 21.61 1.07
C GLU A 789 18.17 21.57 -0.44
N LEU A 790 18.09 22.75 -1.07
CA LEU A 790 17.99 22.90 -2.53
C LEU A 790 19.30 23.48 -3.08
N GLY A 791 19.94 22.74 -3.98
CA GLY A 791 21.23 23.06 -4.59
C GLY A 791 21.70 21.95 -5.53
N GLY A 792 22.84 22.15 -6.20
CA GLY A 792 23.45 21.12 -7.05
C GLY A 792 24.03 19.95 -6.24
N ARG A 793 24.68 20.26 -5.11
CA ARG A 793 25.16 19.28 -4.12
C ARG A 793 25.01 19.81 -2.70
N THR A 794 25.16 18.90 -1.74
CA THR A 794 25.07 19.21 -0.30
C THR A 794 26.22 20.08 0.17
N VAL A 795 25.90 21.27 0.70
CA VAL A 795 26.86 22.17 1.35
C VAL A 795 26.35 22.70 2.69
N LEU A 796 25.03 22.71 2.93
CA LEU A 796 24.39 23.27 4.12
C LEU A 796 23.89 22.21 5.11
N ALA A 797 23.63 20.96 4.70
CA ALA A 797 23.03 19.97 5.59
C ALA A 797 23.86 19.65 6.85
N GLY A 798 25.18 19.52 6.71
CA GLY A 798 26.09 19.32 7.85
C GLY A 798 26.03 20.50 8.84
N PRO A 799 26.30 21.74 8.38
CA PRO A 799 26.19 22.92 9.22
C PRO A 799 24.79 23.13 9.83
N ALA A 800 23.72 22.85 9.07
CA ALA A 800 22.34 22.89 9.55
C ALA A 800 22.09 21.93 10.71
N ARG A 801 22.56 20.68 10.62
CA ARG A 801 22.46 19.69 11.70
C ARG A 801 23.17 20.18 12.96
N ALA A 802 24.37 20.76 12.83
CA ALA A 802 25.11 21.31 13.96
C ALA A 802 24.40 22.52 14.62
N ALA A 803 23.73 23.36 13.82
CA ALA A 803 22.94 24.48 14.33
C ALA A 803 21.68 24.03 15.10
N LEU A 804 21.08 22.91 14.70
CA LEU A 804 19.80 22.42 15.20
C LEU A 804 19.91 21.44 16.38
N THR A 805 21.10 20.91 16.69
CA THR A 805 21.32 19.99 17.82
C THR A 805 21.64 20.67 19.16
N ARG A 806 21.70 22.02 19.23
CA ARG A 806 21.91 22.71 20.52
C ARG A 806 20.65 22.67 21.39
N PRO A 807 20.75 22.29 22.68
CA PRO A 807 19.64 22.47 23.61
C PRO A 807 19.31 23.96 23.75
N PRO A 808 18.03 24.34 23.92
CA PRO A 808 17.66 25.72 24.17
C PRO A 808 18.42 26.23 25.41
N ALA A 809 18.99 27.43 25.31
CA ALA A 809 19.65 28.08 26.44
C ALA A 809 18.58 28.56 27.44
N GLY A 810 18.18 27.69 28.36
CA GLY A 810 17.28 28.04 29.46
C GLY A 810 16.74 26.80 30.21
N PRO A 811 16.38 26.92 31.50
CA PRO A 811 15.75 25.85 32.26
C PRO A 811 14.26 25.79 31.92
N ALA A 812 13.92 25.25 30.77
CA ALA A 812 12.55 24.88 30.43
C ALA A 812 12.47 23.36 30.29
N ALA A 813 11.47 22.78 30.94
CA ALA A 813 11.31 21.37 31.20
C ALA A 813 11.44 20.50 29.94
N ARG A 814 12.26 19.44 30.03
CA ARG A 814 12.19 18.28 29.14
C ARG A 814 10.85 17.58 29.36
N THR A 815 9.81 17.98 28.65
CA THR A 815 8.62 17.15 28.44
C THR A 815 8.92 16.15 27.31
N THR A 816 8.34 14.97 27.41
CA THR A 816 8.65 13.74 26.65
C THR A 816 8.27 13.75 25.15
N SER A 817 8.20 14.91 24.49
CA SER A 817 7.75 15.02 23.09
C SER A 817 8.51 15.98 22.16
N ASP A 818 9.71 16.48 22.53
CA ASP A 818 10.50 17.29 21.59
C ASP A 818 11.10 16.39 20.48
N ARG A 819 10.40 16.30 19.34
CA ARG A 819 10.92 15.60 18.15
C ARG A 819 12.15 16.34 17.62
N ALA A 820 13.14 15.60 17.13
CA ALA A 820 14.30 16.23 16.52
C ALA A 820 13.96 16.78 15.13
N VAL A 821 14.49 17.96 14.79
CA VAL A 821 14.41 18.53 13.44
C VAL A 821 15.16 17.63 12.46
N THR A 822 14.51 17.29 11.34
CA THR A 822 15.10 16.44 10.30
C THR A 822 15.71 17.30 9.20
N VAL A 823 16.96 17.01 8.80
CA VAL A 823 17.65 17.72 7.72
C VAL A 823 17.93 16.76 6.55
N ILE A 824 17.27 17.03 5.43
CA ILE A 824 17.37 16.32 4.15
C ILE A 824 18.36 17.07 3.26
N ALA A 825 19.44 16.38 2.91
CA ALA A 825 20.55 16.92 2.11
C ALA A 825 20.19 16.97 0.61
N ALA A 826 20.90 17.79 -0.17
CA ALA A 826 20.69 17.91 -1.63
C ALA A 826 21.20 16.70 -2.43
N GLY A 827 22.06 15.87 -1.84
CA GLY A 827 22.78 14.78 -2.52
C GLY A 827 24.27 15.06 -2.64
N ASP A 828 25.04 14.06 -3.09
CA ASP A 828 26.47 14.17 -3.38
C ASP A 828 26.74 13.69 -4.82
N ASP A 829 27.99 13.84 -5.28
CA ASP A 829 28.39 13.50 -6.65
C ASP A 829 28.39 11.96 -6.93
N ARG A 830 27.94 11.11 -5.98
CA ARG A 830 27.90 9.65 -6.16
C ARG A 830 26.64 9.17 -6.87
N ARG A 831 25.56 9.95 -6.83
CA ARG A 831 24.32 9.70 -7.54
C ARG A 831 24.03 10.91 -8.42
N ASP A 832 23.45 10.70 -9.59
CA ASP A 832 23.05 11.83 -10.44
C ASP A 832 21.94 12.67 -9.79
N ASP A 833 21.74 13.87 -10.33
CA ASP A 833 20.84 14.88 -9.79
C ASP A 833 19.36 14.43 -9.79
N HIS A 834 18.95 13.57 -10.73
CA HIS A 834 17.59 13.03 -10.73
C HIS A 834 17.39 12.01 -9.61
N ALA A 835 18.36 11.12 -9.42
CA ALA A 835 18.38 10.19 -8.29
C ALA A 835 18.33 10.92 -6.95
N ALA A 836 19.19 11.93 -6.78
CA ALA A 836 19.27 12.73 -5.57
C ALA A 836 17.93 13.43 -5.27
N LEU A 837 17.28 14.02 -6.27
CA LEU A 837 15.97 14.64 -6.11
C LEU A 837 14.89 13.63 -5.69
N LEU A 838 14.92 12.40 -6.22
CA LEU A 838 14.02 11.33 -5.78
C LEU A 838 14.36 10.80 -4.38
N ASP A 839 15.64 10.77 -3.99
CA ASP A 839 16.06 10.43 -2.62
C ASP A 839 15.54 11.46 -1.61
N GLN A 840 15.52 12.75 -1.98
CA GLN A 840 14.88 13.79 -1.17
C GLN A 840 13.37 13.58 -1.07
N LEU A 841 12.70 13.22 -2.17
CA LEU A 841 11.26 12.96 -2.19
C LEU A 841 10.92 11.75 -1.31
N ALA A 842 11.72 10.70 -1.39
CA ALA A 842 11.65 9.53 -0.53
C ALA A 842 11.85 9.91 0.95
N ALA A 843 12.84 10.74 1.27
CA ALA A 843 13.09 11.20 2.62
C ALA A 843 11.92 12.04 3.17
N LEU A 844 11.34 12.93 2.37
CA LEU A 844 10.13 13.68 2.77
C LEU A 844 8.94 12.76 3.03
N HIS A 845 8.67 11.83 2.10
CA HIS A 845 7.57 10.90 2.21
C HIS A 845 7.68 10.01 3.46
N THR A 846 8.88 9.49 3.74
CA THR A 846 9.13 8.65 4.92
C THR A 846 9.06 9.43 6.24
N ASN A 847 9.24 10.75 6.21
CA ASN A 847 9.03 11.67 7.34
C ASN A 847 7.63 12.29 7.40
N GLY A 848 6.64 11.70 6.69
CA GLY A 848 5.21 12.06 6.80
C GLY A 848 4.70 13.05 5.76
N HIS A 849 5.58 13.68 4.97
CA HIS A 849 5.18 14.60 3.91
C HIS A 849 4.91 13.84 2.59
N THR A 850 3.71 13.30 2.42
CA THR A 850 3.30 12.61 1.18
C THR A 850 3.02 13.61 0.05
N PRO A 851 3.52 13.37 -1.18
CA PRO A 851 3.23 14.24 -2.32
C PRO A 851 1.75 14.14 -2.73
N THR A 852 1.16 15.24 -3.20
CA THR A 852 -0.20 15.20 -3.78
C THR A 852 -0.18 14.76 -5.23
N ARG A 853 0.97 14.90 -5.90
CA ARG A 853 1.24 14.34 -7.23
C ARG A 853 2.56 13.59 -7.19
N TRP A 854 2.48 12.28 -7.35
CA TRP A 854 3.67 11.45 -7.49
C TRP A 854 4.36 11.61 -8.85
N PRO A 855 5.66 11.28 -8.97
CA PRO A 855 6.42 11.39 -10.22
C PRO A 855 5.90 10.48 -11.34
N GLU A 856 5.50 9.25 -11.03
CA GLU A 856 4.98 8.36 -12.07
C GLU A 856 3.54 8.73 -12.42
N PRO A 857 3.17 8.74 -13.71
CA PRO A 857 1.77 8.86 -14.10
C PRO A 857 0.99 7.63 -13.66
N ILE A 858 -0.33 7.78 -13.47
CA ILE A 858 -1.20 6.66 -13.14
C ILE A 858 -1.26 5.68 -14.31
N GLN A 859 -0.78 4.46 -14.08
CA GLN A 859 -0.86 3.32 -14.99
C GLN A 859 -1.84 2.25 -14.47
N PRO A 860 -2.23 1.27 -15.33
CA PRO A 860 -2.88 0.05 -14.85
C PRO A 860 -2.02 -0.64 -13.79
N PRO A 861 -2.63 -1.15 -12.70
CA PRO A 861 -1.88 -1.79 -11.63
C PRO A 861 -1.18 -3.07 -12.10
N VAL A 862 -0.01 -3.34 -11.53
CA VAL A 862 0.63 -4.66 -11.56
C VAL A 862 0.37 -5.41 -10.24
N GLY A 863 0.46 -6.74 -10.26
CA GLY A 863 0.27 -7.54 -9.05
C GLY A 863 1.40 -7.27 -8.04
N LEU A 864 1.08 -6.66 -6.90
CA LEU A 864 1.99 -6.57 -5.75
C LEU A 864 1.34 -7.28 -4.56
N PRO A 865 1.93 -8.37 -4.04
CA PRO A 865 1.26 -9.23 -3.06
C PRO A 865 1.03 -8.52 -1.72
N VAL A 866 0.00 -8.98 -1.02
CA VAL A 866 -0.24 -8.66 0.40
C VAL A 866 0.53 -9.67 1.24
N CYS A 867 1.28 -9.19 2.24
CA CYS A 867 1.99 -10.05 3.17
C CYS A 867 1.15 -10.26 4.43
N TRP A 868 0.85 -11.52 4.74
CA TRP A 868 0.17 -11.92 5.96
C TRP A 868 1.17 -12.33 7.04
N ASN A 869 0.89 -11.98 8.29
CA ASN A 869 1.56 -12.52 9.46
C ASN A 869 0.66 -13.59 10.10
N HIS A 870 0.67 -14.78 9.49
CA HIS A 870 -0.08 -15.93 9.99
C HIS A 870 0.55 -16.48 11.27
N GLY A 871 0.14 -15.93 12.42
CA GLY A 871 0.35 -16.56 13.72
C GLY A 871 -0.57 -17.78 13.89
N ARG A 872 -0.27 -18.65 14.87
CA ARG A 872 -1.24 -19.68 15.26
C ARG A 872 -2.34 -19.00 16.06
N THR A 873 -3.60 -19.12 15.63
CA THR A 873 -4.79 -18.65 16.38
C THR A 873 -5.07 -19.48 17.64
N ALA A 874 -4.13 -20.32 18.09
CA ALA A 874 -4.28 -21.06 19.32
C ALA A 874 -4.14 -20.09 20.49
N VAL A 875 -4.96 -20.27 21.52
CA VAL A 875 -4.73 -19.63 22.82
C VAL A 875 -3.32 -20.01 23.26
N ALA A 876 -2.38 -19.07 23.18
CA ALA A 876 -1.01 -19.29 23.61
C ALA A 876 -1.05 -19.62 25.11
N THR A 877 -0.73 -20.85 25.47
CA THR A 877 -0.56 -21.28 26.86
C THR A 877 0.86 -21.01 27.37
N GLU A 878 1.63 -20.16 26.69
CA GLU A 878 3.00 -19.82 27.09
C GLU A 878 3.17 -18.30 27.13
N THR A 879 2.67 -17.70 28.21
CA THR A 879 3.12 -16.40 28.70
C THR A 879 3.62 -16.59 30.13
N ASP A 880 4.73 -15.95 30.50
CA ASP A 880 5.23 -15.83 31.89
C ASP A 880 4.24 -15.05 32.81
N VAL A 881 3.11 -14.63 32.27
CA VAL A 881 2.01 -13.98 32.99
C VAL A 881 1.03 -15.06 33.47
N PRO A 882 0.72 -15.14 34.78
CA PRO A 882 -0.24 -16.11 35.30
C PRO A 882 -1.61 -15.90 34.66
N THR A 883 -2.32 -17.00 34.36
CA THR A 883 -3.69 -16.89 33.83
C THR A 883 -4.56 -16.13 34.83
N LEU A 884 -5.62 -15.45 34.36
CA LEU A 884 -6.53 -14.76 35.27
C LEU A 884 -7.13 -15.71 36.31
N ALA A 885 -7.36 -16.99 35.96
CA ALA A 885 -7.82 -18.00 36.91
C ALA A 885 -6.79 -18.20 38.03
N ASP A 886 -5.51 -18.39 37.69
CA ASP A 886 -4.43 -18.58 38.67
C ASP A 886 -4.24 -17.33 39.55
N ALA A 887 -4.24 -16.14 38.94
CA ALA A 887 -4.11 -14.87 39.66
C ALA A 887 -5.27 -14.63 40.65
N LEU A 888 -6.50 -15.01 40.28
CA LEU A 888 -7.67 -14.88 41.15
C LEU A 888 -7.64 -15.89 42.31
N THR A 889 -6.99 -17.06 42.15
CA THR A 889 -6.84 -18.04 43.24
C THR A 889 -5.81 -17.62 44.28
N THR A 890 -4.73 -16.95 43.87
CA THR A 890 -3.67 -16.49 44.79
C THR A 890 -3.99 -15.15 45.47
N SER A 891 -5.04 -14.46 45.02
CA SER A 891 -5.44 -13.13 45.50
C SER A 891 -4.32 -12.08 45.43
N ASP A 892 -3.32 -12.28 44.57
CA ASP A 892 -2.25 -11.31 44.31
C ASP A 892 -2.81 -10.16 43.46
N ALA A 893 -3.01 -8.98 44.06
CA ALA A 893 -3.53 -7.81 43.36
C ALA A 893 -2.65 -7.36 42.19
N GLY A 894 -1.32 -7.52 42.30
CA GLY A 894 -0.39 -7.22 41.22
C GLY A 894 -0.48 -8.25 40.09
N GLY A 895 -0.64 -9.52 40.44
CA GLY A 895 -0.88 -10.63 39.51
C GLY A 895 -2.20 -10.52 38.76
N VAL A 896 -3.30 -10.17 39.44
CA VAL A 896 -4.62 -9.97 38.82
C VAL A 896 -4.57 -8.78 37.87
N THR A 897 -3.91 -7.69 38.23
CA THR A 897 -3.75 -6.52 37.33
C THR A 897 -2.97 -6.90 36.08
N ARG A 898 -1.83 -7.60 36.20
CA ARG A 898 -1.07 -8.09 35.04
C ARG A 898 -1.89 -9.06 34.17
N ALA A 899 -2.68 -9.94 34.78
CA ALA A 899 -3.53 -10.88 34.04
C ALA A 899 -4.69 -10.16 33.31
N VAL A 900 -5.29 -9.14 33.93
CA VAL A 900 -6.33 -8.30 33.29
C VAL A 900 -5.74 -7.48 32.16
N VAL A 901 -4.57 -6.85 32.36
CA VAL A 901 -3.85 -6.11 31.32
C VAL A 901 -3.49 -7.03 30.15
N SER A 902 -2.98 -8.23 30.41
CA SER A 902 -2.70 -9.24 29.37
C SER A 902 -3.97 -9.63 28.62
N LEU A 903 -5.07 -9.88 29.33
CA LEU A 903 -6.35 -10.24 28.72
C LEU A 903 -6.92 -9.09 27.87
N LEU A 904 -6.73 -7.85 28.30
CA LEU A 904 -7.11 -6.65 27.55
C LEU A 904 -6.22 -6.48 26.32
N ALA A 905 -4.92 -6.65 26.45
CA ALA A 905 -3.97 -6.62 25.35
C ALA A 905 -4.33 -7.64 24.26
N ASP A 906 -4.61 -8.89 24.68
CA ASP A 906 -5.12 -9.95 23.80
C ASP A 906 -6.47 -9.60 23.17
N THR A 907 -7.32 -8.90 23.91
CA THR A 907 -8.64 -8.44 23.46
C THR A 907 -8.51 -7.28 22.46
N LEU A 908 -7.50 -6.44 22.60
CA LEU A 908 -7.27 -5.27 21.75
C LEU A 908 -6.35 -5.58 20.56
N GLY A 909 -5.65 -6.72 20.59
CA GLY A 909 -4.63 -7.06 19.60
C GLY A 909 -3.39 -6.16 19.71
N THR A 910 -3.12 -5.62 20.89
CA THR A 910 -1.96 -4.75 21.19
C THR A 910 -0.99 -5.45 22.12
N PRO A 911 0.30 -5.06 22.16
CA PRO A 911 1.23 -5.50 23.19
C PRO A 911 0.73 -5.13 24.60
N ALA A 912 1.05 -5.94 25.60
CA ALA A 912 0.58 -5.72 26.98
C ALA A 912 1.22 -4.46 27.61
N GLU A 913 2.42 -4.11 27.17
CA GLU A 913 3.14 -2.89 27.57
C GLU A 913 2.48 -1.60 27.06
N ASP A 914 1.67 -1.69 26.00
CA ASP A 914 0.98 -0.54 25.39
C ASP A 914 -0.41 -0.30 25.99
N VAL A 915 -0.88 -1.18 26.88
CA VAL A 915 -2.17 -1.03 27.57
C VAL A 915 -1.94 -0.21 28.84
N ASP A 916 -2.37 1.06 28.81
CA ASP A 916 -2.39 1.91 30.00
C ASP A 916 -3.41 1.38 31.02
N PRO A 917 -2.98 0.92 32.21
CA PRO A 917 -3.89 0.35 33.20
C PRO A 917 -4.92 1.33 33.76
N GLU A 918 -4.64 2.64 33.64
CA GLU A 918 -5.48 3.73 34.15
C GLU A 918 -6.40 4.33 33.08
N ALA A 919 -6.22 3.96 31.80
CA ALA A 919 -7.14 4.35 30.74
C ALA A 919 -8.48 3.61 30.88
N SER A 920 -9.58 4.26 30.50
CA SER A 920 -10.88 3.60 30.48
C SER A 920 -10.92 2.52 29.41
N LEU A 921 -11.69 1.45 29.62
CA LEU A 921 -11.85 0.39 28.62
C LEU A 921 -12.40 0.91 27.28
N VAL A 922 -13.17 2.00 27.30
CA VAL A 922 -13.70 2.65 26.10
C VAL A 922 -12.60 3.41 25.35
N ASP A 923 -11.75 4.14 26.08
CA ASP A 923 -10.62 4.89 25.49
C ASP A 923 -9.54 3.97 24.93
N LEU A 924 -9.39 2.77 25.51
CA LEU A 924 -8.54 1.71 24.99
C LEU A 924 -9.07 1.09 23.67
N GLY A 925 -10.26 1.48 23.20
CA GLY A 925 -10.80 1.07 21.90
C GLY A 925 -11.56 -0.25 21.91
N LEU A 926 -12.05 -0.71 23.07
CA LEU A 926 -12.87 -1.93 23.11
C LEU A 926 -14.20 -1.75 22.35
N THR A 927 -14.37 -2.53 21.28
CA THR A 927 -15.64 -2.62 20.54
C THR A 927 -16.71 -3.36 21.35
N SER A 928 -17.99 -3.18 21.01
CA SER A 928 -19.08 -3.89 21.70
C SER A 928 -18.95 -5.43 21.67
N VAL A 929 -18.28 -5.98 20.65
CA VAL A 929 -18.00 -7.42 20.54
C VAL A 929 -16.81 -7.80 21.43
N ALA A 930 -15.73 -7.01 21.40
CA ALA A 930 -14.56 -7.21 22.25
C ALA A 930 -14.93 -7.17 23.75
N VAL A 931 -15.85 -6.30 24.16
CA VAL A 931 -16.37 -6.25 25.54
C VAL A 931 -17.11 -7.53 25.93
N ILE A 932 -17.89 -8.10 25.00
CA ILE A 932 -18.60 -9.37 25.24
C ILE A 932 -17.58 -10.52 25.36
N GLY A 933 -16.56 -10.55 24.51
CA GLY A 933 -15.45 -11.51 24.57
C GLY A 933 -14.69 -11.42 25.88
N LEU A 934 -14.31 -10.21 26.29
CA LEU A 934 -13.66 -9.92 27.57
C LEU A 934 -14.51 -10.44 28.74
N ARG A 935 -15.80 -10.06 28.81
CA ARG A 935 -16.73 -10.56 29.84
C ARG A 935 -16.74 -12.08 29.90
N ASP A 936 -16.75 -12.72 28.73
CA ASP A 936 -16.85 -14.16 28.63
C ASP A 936 -15.57 -14.86 29.11
N ALA A 937 -14.39 -14.27 28.85
CA ALA A 937 -13.13 -14.69 29.43
C ALA A 937 -13.10 -14.49 30.96
N LEU A 938 -13.55 -13.34 31.46
CA LEU A 938 -13.68 -13.07 32.90
C LEU A 938 -14.59 -14.09 33.60
N ARG A 939 -15.75 -14.40 32.99
CA ARG A 939 -16.71 -15.40 33.50
C ARG A 939 -16.13 -16.81 33.52
N ALA A 940 -15.25 -17.14 32.58
CA ALA A 940 -14.60 -18.44 32.53
C ALA A 940 -13.50 -18.58 33.60
N ALA A 941 -12.89 -17.47 34.01
CA ALA A 941 -11.78 -17.47 34.96
C ALA A 941 -12.18 -17.82 36.41
N HIS A 942 -13.41 -17.53 36.84
CA HIS A 942 -13.85 -17.85 38.22
C HIS A 942 -15.38 -17.99 38.36
N PRO A 943 -15.91 -18.99 39.11
CA PRO A 943 -17.35 -19.21 39.27
C PRO A 943 -18.14 -18.01 39.81
N ALA A 944 -17.54 -17.23 40.73
CA ALA A 944 -18.17 -16.03 41.30
C ALA A 944 -18.46 -14.94 40.25
N LEU A 945 -17.78 -14.98 39.09
CA LEU A 945 -17.92 -14.00 38.02
C LEU A 945 -19.01 -14.40 37.01
N ALA A 946 -19.65 -15.57 37.15
CA ALA A 946 -20.62 -16.09 36.20
C ALA A 946 -21.78 -15.11 35.87
N ARG A 947 -22.10 -14.20 36.79
CA ARG A 947 -23.16 -13.19 36.64
C ARG A 947 -22.67 -11.78 36.30
N LEU A 948 -21.37 -11.57 36.03
CA LEU A 948 -20.80 -10.25 35.74
C LEU A 948 -21.54 -9.59 34.55
N PRO A 949 -22.25 -8.45 34.74
CA PRO A 949 -23.04 -7.84 33.69
C PRO A 949 -22.15 -7.03 32.73
N VAL A 950 -22.50 -7.01 31.44
CA VAL A 950 -21.77 -6.25 30.38
C VAL A 950 -21.65 -4.77 30.74
N ARG A 951 -22.67 -4.20 31.37
CA ARG A 951 -22.72 -2.78 31.75
C ARG A 951 -21.57 -2.38 32.68
N THR A 952 -21.02 -3.30 33.47
CA THR A 952 -19.85 -3.04 34.33
C THR A 952 -18.58 -2.77 33.51
N LEU A 953 -18.48 -3.34 32.32
CA LEU A 953 -17.34 -3.17 31.41
C LEU A 953 -17.51 -2.00 30.43
N LEU A 954 -18.74 -1.48 30.28
CA LEU A 954 -19.09 -0.37 29.40
C LEU A 954 -19.19 0.98 30.12
N ALA A 955 -18.87 1.04 31.41
CA ALA A 955 -18.84 2.32 32.10
C ALA A 955 -17.56 3.07 31.73
N ASP A 956 -17.69 4.34 31.35
CA ASP A 956 -16.56 5.23 30.99
C ASP A 956 -15.53 5.37 32.13
N THR A 957 -15.88 4.97 33.35
CA THR A 957 -15.01 4.99 34.54
C THR A 957 -14.28 3.68 34.79
N THR A 958 -14.56 2.61 34.04
CA THR A 958 -13.92 1.30 34.27
C THR A 958 -12.55 1.30 33.61
N THR A 959 -11.49 1.27 34.43
CA THR A 959 -10.09 1.12 34.00
C THR A 959 -9.63 -0.34 34.16
N ALA A 960 -8.49 -0.73 33.57
CA ALA A 960 -7.96 -2.08 33.76
C ALA A 960 -7.59 -2.34 35.24
N ALA A 961 -6.97 -1.35 35.90
CA ALA A 961 -6.65 -1.41 37.32
C ALA A 961 -7.92 -1.47 38.20
N GLY A 962 -8.94 -0.66 37.88
CA GLY A 962 -10.22 -0.68 38.57
C GLY A 962 -10.98 -1.99 38.39
N LEU A 963 -10.92 -2.57 37.18
CA LEU A 963 -11.48 -3.90 36.90
C LEU A 963 -10.75 -4.98 37.70
N ALA A 964 -9.41 -4.97 37.73
CA ALA A 964 -8.63 -5.93 38.52
C ALA A 964 -9.01 -5.88 40.02
N GLN A 965 -9.11 -4.69 40.61
CA GLN A 965 -9.55 -4.51 41.99
C GLN A 965 -10.97 -5.06 42.24
N ALA A 966 -11.90 -4.77 41.33
CA ALA A 966 -13.27 -5.26 41.43
C ALA A 966 -13.33 -6.79 41.34
N LEU A 967 -12.54 -7.41 40.46
CA LEU A 967 -12.47 -8.87 40.32
C LEU A 967 -11.90 -9.51 41.59
N THR A 968 -10.79 -9.00 42.13
CA THR A 968 -10.23 -9.49 43.40
C THR A 968 -11.24 -9.38 44.55
N ALA A 969 -11.97 -8.27 44.66
CA ALA A 969 -12.99 -8.08 45.69
C ALA A 969 -14.18 -9.07 45.55
N LEU A 970 -14.56 -9.41 44.31
CA LEU A 970 -15.65 -10.35 44.01
C LEU A 970 -15.25 -11.82 44.23
N THR A 971 -13.97 -12.17 44.12
CA THR A 971 -13.49 -13.55 44.25
C THR A 971 -12.89 -13.87 45.62
N THR A 972 -12.61 -12.88 46.47
CA THR A 972 -12.10 -13.11 47.83
C THR A 972 -13.16 -13.79 48.74
N PRO A 973 -12.84 -14.91 49.43
CA PRO A 973 -13.76 -15.61 50.31
C PRO A 973 -14.29 -14.75 51.46
N ALA A 974 -15.55 -14.96 51.87
CA ALA A 974 -16.23 -14.20 52.92
C ALA A 974 -15.51 -14.18 54.29
N CYS A 975 -14.64 -15.16 54.60
CA CYS A 975 -13.85 -15.18 55.84
C CYS A 975 -12.81 -14.05 55.96
N ALA A 976 -12.47 -13.35 54.87
CA ALA A 976 -11.53 -12.23 54.89
C ALA A 976 -12.20 -10.84 54.99
N ARG A 977 -13.53 -10.77 54.89
CA ARG A 977 -14.29 -9.54 55.14
C ARG A 977 -14.59 -9.50 56.64
N GLY A 978 -13.68 -8.94 57.42
CA GLY A 978 -13.88 -8.76 58.85
C GLY A 978 -15.14 -7.94 59.15
N GLU A 979 -16.25 -8.60 59.41
CA GLU A 979 -17.41 -7.99 60.05
C GLU A 979 -17.09 -7.79 61.53
N ARG A 980 -16.65 -6.58 61.89
CA ARG A 980 -16.87 -6.06 63.23
C ARG A 980 -18.34 -5.67 63.34
N SER A 981 -19.01 -6.33 64.27
CA SER A 981 -20.33 -5.96 64.77
C SER A 981 -20.33 -4.55 65.39
N SER A 982 -21.23 -3.72 64.86
CA SER A 982 -22.00 -2.62 65.48
C SER A 982 -21.32 -1.32 65.97
N ARG A 983 -21.88 -0.21 65.45
CA ARG A 983 -21.71 1.23 65.72
C ARG A 983 -20.73 1.99 64.82
#